data_AF-A0A938IKS3-F1
#
_entry.id   AF-A0A938IKS3-F1
#
_cell.length_a   1.000
_cell.length_b   1.000
_cell.length_c   1.000
_cell.angle_alpha   90.00
_cell.angle_beta   90.00
_cell.angle_gamma   90.00
#
_symmetry.space_group_name_H-M   'P 1'
#
loop_
_entity.id
_entity.type
_entity.pdbx_description
1 polymer ?
#
loop_
_entity_poly.entity_id
_entity_poly.type
_entity_poly.pdbx_seq_one_letter_code
_entity_poly.pdbx_strand_id
1 'polypeptide(L)'
;MSPSAHTWNFFRVGGFDQVRLDTGADLMNLSQLDQKLWAALSCPTRGVEFDTVTLDLIDGDKDGRIRPPEILEAVKWAGGLLKDPGVLTQTNGALELSAINDATPQGKAVLASAKQILANLGKPTATSISVADTLDTQKIFAQTKFNGDGIVPADAADDAPTKKAIEDVIACIGPKTDRSGKPGVCQDCVDAFYAACASYSEWWKKAESDKSVLPLGDASGAAADALAAVQTKIDDYFARCRLAAYDARALGALNRSETEYLELAAKDMTIEAAEVASFPLARIEAGRALPLTEGLNPAWAGALAAFSAKAVKPLLGDKKTLTESEWADLKAKLAPHRAWASGKAGAAVEKLGLARVRELLAGNGKAAIAALIEKDKALEPEANSIAAVDRLVRYKRDLHKLLLNYVNFRDFYDGGELAIFQAGTLYLDTRSCDLVVRVADAGKHAALAGLSKTYLAYCDCVRKSTGETMTVAAAFTDGDSDNLMVGRNGILYDRKGQDWDVTITKIIEQPISIRQAFFSPYKKAIRGVEEMIAKRAAAADAASTAKLGAAAEGVASGKAPEPKKMDIGTVAAIGVAVGGISAALGTFVGVFFGLGAWMPLGLIAILLLISGPSMIIAWLKLRQRNLGPILDANGWAVNTQAKINIPFGRSLTKRAILPPGSQRDLTDPYAESNKGRNLFVTALIVIGLLAGLWYFGLLHKVPGVGDVLPNSGYMKKQAEKVKLEKAVADAKAAAEAKPDDAALKAALDEAMKKLEESK
;
A
#
# COMPACT_ATOMS: atom_id res chain seq x y z
N MET A 1 -3.34 51.31 17.93
CA MET A 1 -2.11 50.53 17.68
C MET A 1 -2.55 49.20 17.11
N SER A 2 -2.26 48.92 15.84
CA SER A 2 -2.43 47.57 15.29
C SER A 2 -1.58 46.61 16.13
N PRO A 3 -2.07 45.41 16.50
CA PRO A 3 -1.26 44.45 17.22
C PRO A 3 0.04 44.21 16.44
N SER A 4 1.17 44.28 17.13
CA SER A 4 2.49 43.94 16.57
C SER A 4 2.39 42.58 15.90
N ALA A 5 2.74 42.48 14.61
CA ALA A 5 2.79 41.21 13.91
C ALA A 5 3.74 40.24 14.64
N HIS A 6 3.37 38.97 14.74
CA HIS A 6 4.22 37.95 15.36
C HIS A 6 5.52 37.79 14.58
N THR A 7 6.66 37.79 15.27
CA THR A 7 7.97 37.63 14.64
C THR A 7 8.32 36.16 14.51
N TRP A 8 8.24 35.63 13.28
CA TRP A 8 8.59 34.24 12.99
C TRP A 8 10.09 34.03 12.87
N ASN A 9 10.59 32.98 13.53
CA ASN A 9 11.96 32.51 13.36
C ASN A 9 12.01 31.32 12.41
N PHE A 10 12.99 31.29 11.51
CA PHE A 10 13.21 30.18 10.58
C PHE A 10 14.60 29.58 10.79
N PHE A 11 14.75 28.30 10.46
CA PHE A 11 16.04 27.63 10.39
C PHE A 11 16.18 26.91 9.06
N ARG A 12 17.41 26.81 8.56
CA ARG A 12 17.71 26.14 7.30
C ARG A 12 18.28 24.76 7.57
N VAL A 13 17.55 23.72 7.15
CA VAL A 13 18.01 22.34 7.19
C VAL A 13 17.52 21.60 5.94
N GLY A 14 18.28 20.62 5.44
CA GLY A 14 17.91 19.90 4.22
C GLY A 14 17.94 20.73 2.92
N GLY A 15 18.30 22.01 2.98
CA GLY A 15 18.37 22.92 1.82
C GLY A 15 17.11 23.75 1.57
N PHE A 16 16.24 23.90 2.58
CA PHE A 16 15.09 24.80 2.57
C PHE A 16 14.88 25.40 3.98
N ASP A 17 14.06 26.46 4.06
CA ASP A 17 13.79 27.19 5.30
C ASP A 17 12.54 26.61 5.98
N GLN A 18 12.64 26.33 7.27
CA GLN A 18 11.60 25.74 8.11
C GLN A 18 11.28 26.66 9.26
N VAL A 19 10.00 26.81 9.60
CA VAL A 19 9.57 27.63 10.74
C VAL A 19 10.00 26.97 12.06
N ARG A 20 10.46 27.77 13.03
CA ARG A 20 10.67 27.31 14.40
C ARG A 20 9.38 27.45 15.19
N LEU A 21 9.03 26.40 15.92
CA LEU A 21 7.93 26.39 16.88
C LEU A 21 8.56 26.11 18.23
N ASP A 22 9.19 27.11 18.85
CA ASP A 22 9.94 26.92 20.10
C ASP A 22 9.15 27.45 21.30
N THR A 23 8.17 28.35 21.08
CA THR A 23 7.42 29.04 22.14
C THR A 23 5.91 28.88 22.02
N GLY A 24 5.19 29.10 23.11
CA GLY A 24 3.72 29.15 23.09
C GLY A 24 3.16 30.24 22.17
N ALA A 25 3.88 31.36 22.02
CA ALA A 25 3.49 32.43 21.09
C ALA A 25 3.54 31.98 19.63
N ASP A 26 4.51 31.15 19.25
CA ASP A 26 4.58 30.56 17.91
C ASP A 26 3.37 29.67 17.63
N LEU A 27 2.93 28.90 18.62
CA LEU A 27 1.75 28.04 18.50
C LEU A 27 0.47 28.88 18.34
N MET A 28 0.26 29.85 19.23
CA MET A 28 -0.98 30.66 19.21
C MET A 28 -1.11 31.53 17.96
N ASN A 29 0.00 31.92 17.33
CA ASN A 29 0.00 32.69 16.09
C ASN A 29 0.08 31.82 14.82
N LEU A 30 0.06 30.48 14.92
CA LEU A 30 0.22 29.56 13.78
C LEU A 30 -0.76 29.82 12.62
N SER A 31 -1.95 30.35 12.90
CA SER A 31 -2.92 30.76 11.88
C SER A 31 -2.46 31.90 10.96
N GLN A 32 -1.46 32.69 11.39
CA GLN A 32 -0.86 33.78 10.61
C GLN A 32 0.28 33.29 9.69
N LEU A 33 0.78 32.07 9.89
CA LEU A 33 1.81 31.48 9.05
C LEU A 33 1.18 31.01 7.73
N ASP A 34 1.72 31.45 6.59
CA ASP A 34 1.26 30.97 5.28
C ASP A 34 1.38 29.43 5.22
N GLN A 35 0.26 28.75 4.93
CA GLN A 35 0.20 27.29 4.86
C GLN A 35 1.15 26.72 3.79
N LYS A 36 1.57 27.51 2.79
CA LYS A 36 2.62 27.10 1.83
C LYS A 36 3.97 26.83 2.49
N LEU A 37 4.19 27.35 3.70
CA LEU A 37 5.40 27.13 4.48
C LEU A 37 5.32 25.89 5.38
N TRP A 38 4.16 25.20 5.41
CA TRP A 38 3.99 23.99 6.19
C TRP A 38 4.52 22.78 5.43
N ALA A 39 5.17 21.86 6.15
CA ALA A 39 5.80 20.67 5.58
C ALA A 39 4.77 19.71 4.98
N ALA A 40 3.65 19.52 5.66
CA ALA A 40 2.48 18.77 5.20
C ALA A 40 1.18 19.57 5.36
N LEU A 41 0.22 19.28 4.50
CA LEU A 41 -1.16 19.79 4.53
C LEU A 41 -2.19 18.70 4.83
N SER A 42 -1.74 17.45 5.00
CA SER A 42 -2.54 16.36 5.50
C SER A 42 -1.65 15.28 6.09
N CYS A 43 -2.10 14.66 7.19
CA CYS A 43 -1.43 13.55 7.88
C CYS A 43 -2.48 12.47 8.20
N PRO A 44 -2.22 11.19 7.91
CA PRO A 44 -3.15 10.11 8.23
C PRO A 44 -3.22 9.85 9.74
N THR A 45 -4.39 9.44 10.25
CA THR A 45 -4.57 9.07 11.67
C THR A 45 -4.06 7.66 11.99
N ARG A 46 -3.65 6.89 10.98
CA ARG A 46 -3.20 5.50 11.07
C ARG A 46 -1.92 5.28 10.26
N GLY A 47 -1.17 4.23 10.59
CA GLY A 47 0.09 3.91 9.90
C GLY A 47 1.28 4.80 10.29
N VAL A 48 1.10 5.65 11.31
CA VAL A 48 2.15 6.48 11.91
C VAL A 48 2.43 6.03 13.33
N GLU A 49 3.66 6.23 13.79
CA GLU A 49 4.12 5.94 15.13
C GLU A 49 3.77 7.09 16.09
N PHE A 50 2.49 7.19 16.43
CA PHE A 50 1.94 8.23 17.31
C PHE A 50 0.73 7.70 18.09
N ASP A 51 0.33 8.40 19.15
CA ASP A 51 -0.85 8.03 19.94
C ASP A 51 -2.13 8.20 19.09
N THR A 52 -2.76 7.08 18.74
CA THR A 52 -3.92 7.07 17.84
C THR A 52 -5.13 7.76 18.43
N VAL A 53 -5.30 7.72 19.75
CA VAL A 53 -6.42 8.39 20.43
C VAL A 53 -6.25 9.91 20.32
N THR A 54 -5.03 10.42 20.49
CA THR A 54 -4.75 11.84 20.27
C THR A 54 -5.04 12.26 18.83
N LEU A 55 -4.64 11.45 17.83
CA LEU A 55 -4.97 11.73 16.43
C LEU A 55 -6.48 11.75 16.19
N ASP A 56 -7.20 10.78 16.76
CA ASP A 56 -8.66 10.71 16.66
C ASP A 56 -9.36 11.87 17.38
N LEU A 57 -8.77 12.46 18.41
CA LEU A 57 -9.29 13.66 19.08
C LEU A 57 -9.05 14.94 18.26
N ILE A 58 -8.06 14.95 17.37
CA ILE A 58 -7.79 16.08 16.47
C ILE A 58 -8.63 15.95 15.20
N ASP A 59 -8.78 14.73 14.67
CA ASP A 59 -9.67 14.39 13.54
C ASP A 59 -11.14 14.60 13.93
N GLY A 60 -11.64 15.80 13.63
CA GLY A 60 -12.95 16.28 14.04
C GLY A 60 -14.07 15.74 13.15
N ASP A 61 -13.80 15.55 11.86
CA ASP A 61 -14.77 15.08 10.87
C ASP A 61 -14.75 13.56 10.65
N LYS A 62 -13.79 12.86 11.27
CA LYS A 62 -13.61 11.40 11.21
C LYS A 62 -13.32 10.90 9.81
N ASP A 63 -12.68 11.72 8.95
CA ASP A 63 -12.25 11.31 7.61
C ASP A 63 -10.95 10.45 7.63
N GLY A 64 -10.32 10.31 8.80
CA GLY A 64 -9.08 9.56 8.99
C GLY A 64 -7.83 10.36 8.62
N ARG A 65 -7.93 11.68 8.44
CA ARG A 65 -6.83 12.57 8.06
C ARG A 65 -6.91 13.90 8.80
N ILE A 66 -5.79 14.29 9.38
CA ILE A 66 -5.64 15.58 10.04
C ILE A 66 -5.22 16.64 9.02
N ARG A 67 -5.91 17.78 9.02
CA ARG A 67 -5.69 18.93 8.12
C ARG A 67 -5.39 20.22 8.91
N PRO A 68 -4.90 21.29 8.25
CA PRO A 68 -4.55 22.53 8.93
C PRO A 68 -5.67 23.14 9.81
N PRO A 69 -6.96 23.15 9.42
CA PRO A 69 -8.02 23.70 10.28
C PRO A 69 -8.12 23.00 11.64
N GLU A 70 -8.00 21.67 11.66
CA GLU A 70 -8.09 20.86 12.87
C GLU A 70 -6.88 21.06 13.78
N ILE A 71 -5.69 21.19 13.19
CA ILE A 71 -4.47 21.57 13.92
C ILE A 71 -4.64 22.94 14.58
N LEU A 72 -5.12 23.93 13.82
CA LEU A 72 -5.33 25.29 14.33
C LEU A 72 -6.40 25.32 15.43
N GLU A 73 -7.48 24.54 15.28
CA GLU A 73 -8.50 24.38 16.31
C GLU A 73 -7.92 23.74 17.58
N ALA A 74 -7.16 22.65 17.45
CA ALA A 74 -6.54 21.95 18.57
C ALA A 74 -5.59 22.88 19.36
N VAL A 75 -4.74 23.64 18.65
CA VAL A 75 -3.82 24.61 19.26
C VAL A 75 -4.58 25.73 19.97
N LYS A 76 -5.58 26.33 19.30
CA LYS A 76 -6.38 27.41 19.89
C LYS A 76 -7.15 26.94 21.12
N TRP A 77 -7.74 25.75 21.05
CA TRP A 77 -8.51 25.16 22.13
C TRP A 77 -7.62 24.86 23.35
N ALA A 78 -6.50 24.14 23.18
CA ALA A 78 -5.61 23.85 24.30
C ALA A 78 -4.93 25.10 24.86
N GLY A 79 -4.45 25.99 23.99
CA GLY A 79 -3.84 27.25 24.42
C GLY A 79 -4.80 28.18 25.16
N GLY A 80 -6.09 28.19 24.81
CA GLY A 80 -7.11 28.95 25.53
C GLY A 80 -7.45 28.42 26.93
N LEU A 81 -7.22 27.12 27.16
CA LEU A 81 -7.42 26.46 28.46
C LEU A 81 -6.21 26.56 29.39
N LEU A 82 -5.10 27.13 28.94
CA LEU A 82 -3.87 27.28 29.70
C LEU A 82 -3.60 28.75 30.03
N LYS A 83 -3.05 29.01 31.21
CA LYS A 83 -2.59 30.36 31.60
C LYS A 83 -1.39 30.81 30.78
N ASP A 84 -0.50 29.86 30.48
CA ASP A 84 0.64 30.03 29.59
C ASP A 84 0.63 28.94 28.52
N PRO A 85 0.38 29.29 27.24
CA PRO A 85 0.47 28.35 26.13
C PRO A 85 1.86 27.70 25.96
N GLY A 86 2.91 28.29 26.54
CA GLY A 86 4.25 27.71 26.57
C GLY A 86 4.32 26.33 27.23
N VAL A 87 3.35 25.98 28.08
CA VAL A 87 3.22 24.64 28.66
C VAL A 87 3.05 23.56 27.58
N LEU A 88 2.50 23.89 26.41
CA LEU A 88 2.35 22.95 25.30
C LEU A 88 3.68 22.53 24.66
N THR A 89 4.73 23.35 24.74
CA THR A 89 6.05 22.98 24.22
C THR A 89 6.80 22.04 25.16
N GLN A 90 6.29 21.85 26.38
CA GLN A 90 6.85 20.96 27.39
C GLN A 90 6.25 19.55 27.24
N THR A 91 6.75 18.79 26.27
CA THR A 91 6.25 17.44 25.94
C THR A 91 6.45 16.40 27.06
N ASN A 92 7.36 16.68 28.01
CA ASN A 92 7.65 15.79 29.14
C ASN A 92 6.80 16.13 30.37
N GLY A 93 6.22 15.09 31.01
CA GLY A 93 5.57 15.19 32.32
C GLY A 93 4.05 15.42 32.30
N ALA A 94 3.44 15.33 33.49
CA ALA A 94 2.02 15.59 33.73
C ALA A 94 1.67 17.08 33.50
N LEU A 95 0.37 17.38 33.39
CA LEU A 95 -0.15 18.74 33.37
C LEU A 95 -0.34 19.24 34.80
N GLU A 96 0.35 20.30 35.19
CA GLU A 96 0.13 20.97 36.47
C GLU A 96 -1.27 21.62 36.50
N LEU A 97 -2.04 21.37 37.56
CA LEU A 97 -3.39 21.93 37.72
C LEU A 97 -3.35 23.46 37.79
N SER A 98 -2.26 24.03 38.30
CA SER A 98 -2.05 25.48 38.39
C SER A 98 -1.95 26.16 37.01
N ALA A 99 -1.55 25.40 35.98
CA ALA A 99 -1.41 25.88 34.61
C ALA A 99 -2.75 26.03 33.88
N ILE A 100 -3.83 25.41 34.37
CA ILE A 100 -5.16 25.50 33.77
C ILE A 100 -5.74 26.90 34.03
N ASN A 101 -6.31 27.50 32.99
CA ASN A 101 -6.89 28.85 33.01
C ASN A 101 -8.29 28.87 33.65
N ASP A 102 -8.35 29.10 34.95
CA ASP A 102 -9.56 29.24 35.74
C ASP A 102 -10.28 30.60 35.58
N ALA A 103 -9.82 31.49 34.70
CA ALA A 103 -10.54 32.73 34.39
C ALA A 103 -11.76 32.49 33.46
N THR A 104 -11.77 31.39 32.70
CA THR A 104 -12.86 31.06 31.76
C THR A 104 -13.83 30.04 32.38
N PRO A 105 -15.13 30.05 32.01
CA PRO A 105 -16.08 29.04 32.48
C PRO A 105 -15.62 27.61 32.14
N GLN A 106 -15.10 27.42 30.93
CA GLN A 106 -14.61 26.13 30.46
C GLN A 106 -13.38 25.68 31.25
N GLY A 107 -12.40 26.55 31.48
CA GLY A 107 -11.22 26.20 32.26
C GLY A 107 -11.50 25.95 33.74
N LYS A 108 -12.49 26.63 34.34
CA LYS A 108 -12.99 26.29 35.69
C LYS A 108 -13.58 24.87 35.73
N ALA A 109 -14.38 24.50 34.73
CA ALA A 109 -14.98 23.16 34.64
C ALA A 109 -13.90 22.08 34.46
N VAL A 110 -12.93 22.30 33.58
CA VAL A 110 -11.79 21.39 33.37
C VAL A 110 -10.95 21.26 34.63
N LEU A 111 -10.65 22.36 35.34
CA LEU A 111 -9.89 22.31 36.59
C LEU A 111 -10.64 21.56 37.71
N ALA A 112 -11.94 21.80 37.85
CA ALA A 112 -12.78 21.10 38.83
C ALA A 112 -12.84 19.59 38.51
N SER A 113 -13.04 19.24 37.24
CA SER A 113 -13.07 17.85 36.77
C SER A 113 -11.72 17.15 36.97
N ALA A 114 -10.59 17.81 36.68
CA ALA A 114 -9.26 17.26 36.93
C ALA A 114 -9.03 16.94 38.42
N LYS A 115 -9.46 17.82 39.33
CA LYS A 115 -9.42 17.57 40.78
C LYS A 115 -10.32 16.40 41.18
N GLN A 116 -11.50 16.30 40.59
CA GLN A 116 -12.43 15.20 40.85
C GLN A 116 -11.86 13.84 40.38
N ILE A 117 -11.26 13.79 39.19
CA ILE A 117 -10.59 12.59 38.67
C ILE A 117 -9.50 12.14 39.65
N LEU A 118 -8.64 13.06 40.09
CA LEU A 118 -7.58 12.75 41.05
C LEU A 118 -8.13 12.29 42.40
N ALA A 119 -9.21 12.89 42.91
CA ALA A 119 -9.88 12.45 44.13
C ALA A 119 -10.45 11.03 43.99
N ASN A 120 -11.12 10.73 42.87
CA ASN A 120 -11.67 9.40 42.58
C ASN A 120 -10.57 8.33 42.45
N LEU A 121 -9.37 8.70 41.99
CA LEU A 121 -8.20 7.83 41.93
C LEU A 121 -7.46 7.70 43.28
N GLY A 122 -7.98 8.27 44.37
CA GLY A 122 -7.36 8.23 45.70
C GLY A 122 -6.15 9.17 45.85
N LYS A 123 -5.99 10.16 44.97
CA LYS A 123 -4.88 11.13 44.95
C LYS A 123 -5.37 12.59 45.14
N PRO A 124 -6.17 12.92 46.17
CA PRO A 124 -6.80 14.24 46.29
C PRO A 124 -5.82 15.41 46.49
N THR A 125 -4.57 15.13 46.88
CA THR A 125 -3.52 16.14 47.11
C THR A 125 -2.57 16.30 45.93
N ALA A 126 -2.77 15.57 44.83
CA ALA A 126 -1.91 15.68 43.66
C ALA A 126 -2.05 17.05 42.99
N THR A 127 -0.93 17.65 42.60
CA THR A 127 -0.87 18.97 41.94
C THR A 127 -0.87 18.89 40.42
N SER A 128 -0.75 17.68 39.86
CA SER A 128 -0.72 17.45 38.42
C SER A 128 -1.50 16.19 38.03
N ILE A 129 -1.90 16.16 36.76
CA ILE A 129 -2.70 15.09 36.14
C ILE A 129 -2.03 14.64 34.84
N SER A 130 -1.94 13.32 34.63
CA SER A 130 -1.28 12.72 33.47
C SER A 130 -2.26 11.96 32.59
N VAL A 131 -1.84 11.62 31.36
CA VAL A 131 -2.66 10.77 30.48
C VAL A 131 -2.94 9.43 31.17
N ALA A 132 -2.01 8.90 31.97
CA ALA A 132 -2.23 7.65 32.71
C ALA A 132 -3.37 7.74 33.74
N ASP A 133 -3.63 8.93 34.30
CA ASP A 133 -4.76 9.16 35.20
C ASP A 133 -6.10 9.27 34.45
N THR A 134 -6.06 9.54 33.14
CA THR A 134 -7.25 9.65 32.27
C THR A 134 -7.42 8.49 31.29
N LEU A 135 -6.43 7.58 31.19
CA LEU A 135 -6.40 6.44 30.27
C LEU A 135 -7.60 5.52 30.44
N ASP A 136 -8.12 5.42 31.66
CA ASP A 136 -9.25 4.58 31.99
C ASP A 136 -10.53 5.39 32.19
N THR A 137 -10.75 6.40 31.33
CA THR A 137 -12.06 7.06 31.22
C THR A 137 -13.19 6.04 31.09
N GLN A 138 -12.97 4.93 30.38
CA GLN A 138 -13.90 3.81 30.36
C GLN A 138 -14.09 3.15 31.72
N LYS A 139 -13.08 2.88 32.56
CA LYS A 139 -13.34 2.42 33.95
C LYS A 139 -13.95 3.50 34.84
N ILE A 140 -13.57 4.77 34.65
CA ILE A 140 -14.15 5.91 35.38
C ILE A 140 -15.65 5.98 35.09
N PHE A 141 -16.08 5.76 33.84
CA PHE A 141 -17.48 5.75 33.44
C PHE A 141 -18.17 4.37 33.56
N ALA A 142 -17.46 3.25 33.50
CA ALA A 142 -18.04 1.91 33.62
C ALA A 142 -18.54 1.63 35.04
N GLN A 143 -18.02 2.34 36.03
CA GLN A 143 -18.51 2.33 37.40
C GLN A 143 -19.70 3.26 37.62
N THR A 144 -19.99 4.16 36.67
CA THR A 144 -21.12 5.09 36.75
C THR A 144 -22.29 4.58 35.92
N LYS A 145 -23.48 4.56 36.53
CA LYS A 145 -24.72 4.10 35.89
C LYS A 145 -25.22 5.04 34.78
N PHE A 146 -24.79 6.30 34.83
CA PHE A 146 -25.10 7.36 33.89
C PHE A 146 -23.81 8.13 33.61
N ASN A 147 -23.48 8.36 32.34
CA ASN A 147 -22.22 8.95 31.89
C ASN A 147 -22.42 10.12 30.91
N GLY A 148 -23.66 10.54 30.67
CA GLY A 148 -23.98 11.78 30.00
C GLY A 148 -23.69 11.81 28.50
N ASP A 149 -23.85 10.69 27.80
CA ASP A 149 -23.82 10.62 26.34
C ASP A 149 -25.22 10.45 25.70
N GLY A 150 -26.25 10.30 26.52
CA GLY A 150 -27.63 10.08 26.10
C GLY A 150 -27.90 8.68 25.54
N ILE A 151 -27.00 7.72 25.79
CA ILE A 151 -27.12 6.31 25.43
C ILE A 151 -27.29 5.51 26.72
N VAL A 152 -28.38 4.76 26.82
CA VAL A 152 -28.73 4.04 28.06
C VAL A 152 -28.63 2.54 27.81
N PRO A 153 -27.69 1.82 28.47
CA PRO A 153 -27.66 0.36 28.44
C PRO A 153 -28.75 -0.25 29.33
N ALA A 154 -29.04 -1.53 29.15
CA ALA A 154 -30.12 -2.19 29.90
C ALA A 154 -29.89 -2.20 31.42
N ASP A 155 -28.64 -2.24 31.89
CA ASP A 155 -28.32 -2.21 33.33
C ASP A 155 -28.58 -0.87 34.01
N ALA A 156 -28.82 0.20 33.25
CA ALA A 156 -29.21 1.50 33.78
C ALA A 156 -30.69 1.56 34.24
N ALA A 157 -31.53 0.61 33.84
CA ALA A 157 -32.87 0.47 34.41
C ALA A 157 -32.82 -0.33 35.73
N ASP A 158 -33.64 0.04 36.72
CA ASP A 158 -33.72 -0.69 38.00
C ASP A 158 -34.80 -1.80 37.95
N ASP A 159 -35.82 -1.64 37.10
CA ASP A 159 -36.94 -2.57 36.98
C ASP A 159 -36.82 -3.50 35.77
N ALA A 160 -37.19 -4.77 35.94
CA ALA A 160 -37.13 -5.79 34.90
C ALA A 160 -37.93 -5.45 33.61
N PRO A 161 -39.13 -4.83 33.68
CA PRO A 161 -39.88 -4.43 32.48
C PRO A 161 -39.12 -3.45 31.59
N THR A 162 -38.49 -2.42 32.17
CA THR A 162 -37.73 -1.41 31.41
C THR A 162 -36.44 -2.00 30.85
N LYS A 163 -35.74 -2.87 31.60
CA LYS A 163 -34.57 -3.63 31.07
C LYS A 163 -34.94 -4.39 29.80
N LYS A 164 -36.01 -5.18 29.87
CA LYS A 164 -36.48 -5.98 28.75
C LYS A 164 -36.91 -5.11 27.56
N ALA A 165 -37.52 -3.95 27.80
CA ALA A 165 -37.86 -3.01 26.74
C ALA A 165 -36.62 -2.42 26.05
N ILE A 166 -35.54 -2.12 26.79
CA ILE A 166 -34.26 -1.68 26.22
C ILE A 166 -33.63 -2.81 25.38
N GLU A 167 -33.63 -4.05 25.87
CA GLU A 167 -33.16 -5.22 25.12
C GLU A 167 -33.96 -5.46 23.84
N ASP A 168 -35.29 -5.30 23.88
CA ASP A 168 -36.17 -5.41 22.72
C ASP A 168 -35.84 -4.33 21.66
N VAL A 169 -35.56 -3.09 22.08
CA VAL A 169 -35.12 -1.99 21.20
C VAL A 169 -33.77 -2.31 20.56
N ILE A 170 -32.78 -2.75 21.36
CA ILE A 170 -31.44 -3.14 20.86
C ILE A 170 -31.56 -4.26 19.84
N ALA A 171 -32.38 -5.28 20.15
CA ALA A 171 -32.59 -6.40 19.24
C ALA A 171 -33.17 -5.91 17.91
N CYS A 172 -34.19 -5.05 17.92
CA CYS A 172 -34.95 -4.69 16.71
C CYS A 172 -34.31 -3.58 15.86
N ILE A 173 -33.75 -2.54 16.49
CA ILE A 173 -33.19 -1.37 15.80
C ILE A 173 -31.66 -1.45 15.69
N GLY A 174 -31.02 -2.18 16.58
CA GLY A 174 -29.56 -2.29 16.69
C GLY A 174 -29.00 -1.44 17.84
N PRO A 175 -27.85 -1.84 18.41
CA PRO A 175 -27.24 -1.15 19.54
C PRO A 175 -26.57 0.18 19.11
N LYS A 176 -26.55 1.13 20.04
CA LYS A 176 -25.56 2.22 20.04
C LYS A 176 -24.52 1.94 21.12
N THR A 177 -23.28 2.35 20.88
CA THR A 177 -22.18 2.12 21.83
C THR A 177 -22.16 3.28 22.82
N ASP A 178 -22.44 2.96 24.08
CA ASP A 178 -22.33 3.87 25.22
C ASP A 178 -20.86 4.19 25.54
N ARG A 179 -20.57 5.31 26.22
CA ARG A 179 -19.21 5.68 26.66
C ARG A 179 -18.53 4.62 27.54
N SER A 180 -19.28 3.77 28.24
CA SER A 180 -18.73 2.61 28.97
C SER A 180 -18.35 1.43 28.06
N GLY A 181 -18.62 1.51 26.76
CA GLY A 181 -18.40 0.44 25.77
C GLY A 181 -19.55 -0.57 25.67
N LYS A 182 -20.61 -0.41 26.46
CA LYS A 182 -21.78 -1.31 26.46
C LYS A 182 -22.78 -0.97 25.34
N PRO A 183 -23.55 -1.96 24.85
CA PRO A 183 -24.66 -1.70 23.93
C PRO A 183 -25.83 -1.04 24.69
N GLY A 184 -26.30 0.10 24.17
CA GLY A 184 -27.43 0.84 24.72
C GLY A 184 -28.32 1.45 23.63
N VAL A 185 -29.27 2.27 24.08
CA VAL A 185 -30.27 2.91 23.21
C VAL A 185 -30.28 4.42 23.37
N CYS A 186 -30.46 5.10 22.25
CA CYS A 186 -30.58 6.55 22.15
C CYS A 186 -32.05 6.97 21.99
N GLN A 187 -32.36 8.26 22.16
CA GLN A 187 -33.74 8.75 22.01
C GLN A 187 -34.32 8.43 20.61
N ASP A 188 -33.57 8.68 19.55
CA ASP A 188 -33.98 8.38 18.17
C ASP A 188 -34.23 6.89 17.95
N CYS A 189 -33.41 6.05 18.59
CA CYS A 189 -33.50 4.60 18.55
C CYS A 189 -34.84 4.13 19.15
N VAL A 190 -35.21 4.71 20.31
CA VAL A 190 -36.46 4.45 21.02
C VAL A 190 -37.65 4.96 20.21
N ASP A 191 -37.59 6.18 19.68
CA ASP A 191 -38.68 6.74 18.89
C ASP A 191 -38.93 5.95 17.60
N ALA A 192 -37.88 5.55 16.89
CA ALA A 192 -37.98 4.67 15.73
C ALA A 192 -38.59 3.31 16.08
N PHE A 193 -38.19 2.71 17.20
CA PHE A 193 -38.75 1.44 17.67
C PHE A 193 -40.25 1.55 17.97
N TYR A 194 -40.68 2.55 18.74
CA TYR A 194 -42.09 2.70 19.09
C TYR A 194 -42.95 3.12 17.88
N ALA A 195 -42.40 3.86 16.92
CA ALA A 195 -43.07 4.14 15.65
C ALA A 195 -43.27 2.86 14.82
N ALA A 196 -42.25 1.97 14.78
CA ALA A 196 -42.36 0.66 14.13
C ALA A 196 -43.39 -0.24 14.84
N CYS A 197 -43.41 -0.26 16.18
CA CYS A 197 -44.43 -0.95 16.97
C CYS A 197 -45.85 -0.45 16.65
N ALA A 198 -46.07 0.86 16.61
CA ALA A 198 -47.36 1.44 16.26
C ALA A 198 -47.79 1.03 14.85
N SER A 199 -46.89 1.15 13.88
CA SER A 199 -47.13 0.76 12.49
C SER A 199 -47.47 -0.72 12.34
N TYR A 200 -46.76 -1.60 13.07
CA TYR A 200 -47.01 -3.04 13.06
C TYR A 200 -48.37 -3.40 13.68
N SER A 201 -48.72 -2.75 14.79
CA SER A 201 -50.02 -2.94 15.46
C SER A 201 -51.18 -2.42 14.60
N GLU A 202 -51.02 -1.27 13.94
CA GLU A 202 -52.01 -0.71 13.01
C GLU A 202 -52.18 -1.56 11.76
N TRP A 203 -51.09 -2.09 11.21
CA TRP A 203 -51.15 -3.04 10.10
C TRP A 203 -51.95 -4.29 10.49
N TRP A 204 -51.68 -4.89 11.66
CA TRP A 204 -52.45 -6.03 12.16
C TRP A 204 -53.93 -5.71 12.46
N LYS A 205 -54.24 -4.51 12.97
CA LYS A 205 -55.63 -4.08 13.18
C LYS A 205 -56.47 -4.16 11.91
N LYS A 206 -55.90 -3.86 10.74
CA LYS A 206 -56.61 -3.97 9.45
C LYS A 206 -57.04 -5.41 9.17
N ALA A 207 -56.21 -6.39 9.50
CA ALA A 207 -56.54 -7.81 9.34
C ALA A 207 -57.54 -8.32 10.37
N GLU A 208 -57.52 -7.79 11.59
CA GLU A 208 -58.49 -8.14 12.63
C GLU A 208 -59.87 -7.52 12.36
N SER A 209 -59.93 -6.33 11.75
CA SER A 209 -61.19 -5.65 11.46
C SER A 209 -61.91 -6.19 10.22
N ASP A 210 -61.16 -6.77 9.28
CA ASP A 210 -61.71 -7.33 8.04
C ASP A 210 -61.47 -8.84 7.97
N LYS A 211 -62.53 -9.62 8.24
CA LYS A 211 -62.49 -11.10 8.19
C LYS A 211 -62.10 -11.66 6.82
N SER A 212 -62.23 -10.88 5.73
CA SER A 212 -61.81 -11.30 4.40
C SER A 212 -60.29 -11.30 4.22
N VAL A 213 -59.55 -10.59 5.08
CA VAL A 213 -58.08 -10.56 5.10
C VAL A 213 -57.51 -11.83 5.74
N LEU A 214 -58.23 -12.43 6.70
CA LEU A 214 -57.85 -13.68 7.36
C LEU A 214 -58.96 -14.74 7.21
N PRO A 215 -59.25 -15.20 5.97
CA PRO A 215 -60.37 -16.11 5.71
C PRO A 215 -60.25 -17.47 6.42
N LEU A 216 -59.03 -17.84 6.84
CA LEU A 216 -58.71 -19.06 7.61
C LEU A 216 -58.07 -18.74 8.97
N GLY A 217 -58.21 -17.52 9.49
CA GLY A 217 -57.48 -17.07 10.69
C GLY A 217 -55.97 -17.17 10.49
N ASP A 218 -55.24 -17.71 11.47
CA ASP A 218 -53.78 -17.87 11.45
C ASP A 218 -53.27 -18.71 10.26
N ALA A 219 -54.10 -19.61 9.70
CA ALA A 219 -53.72 -20.44 8.57
C ALA A 219 -53.77 -19.70 7.21
N SER A 220 -54.28 -18.46 7.18
CA SER A 220 -54.44 -17.69 5.93
C SER A 220 -53.11 -17.40 5.24
N GLY A 221 -52.05 -17.13 6.01
CA GLY A 221 -50.70 -16.93 5.46
C GLY A 221 -50.17 -18.19 4.79
N ALA A 222 -50.26 -19.33 5.47
CA ALA A 222 -49.83 -20.61 4.93
C ALA A 222 -50.62 -21.03 3.66
N ALA A 223 -51.91 -20.65 3.58
CA ALA A 223 -52.73 -20.87 2.39
C ALA A 223 -52.32 -19.95 1.24
N ALA A 224 -52.04 -18.67 1.51
CA ALA A 224 -51.58 -17.71 0.51
C ALA A 224 -50.19 -18.08 -0.06
N ASP A 225 -49.26 -18.53 0.79
CA ASP A 225 -47.94 -19.00 0.38
C ASP A 225 -48.05 -20.26 -0.49
N ALA A 226 -48.88 -21.21 -0.08
CA ALA A 226 -49.11 -22.44 -0.84
C ALA A 226 -49.76 -22.16 -2.19
N LEU A 227 -50.69 -21.20 -2.27
CA LEU A 227 -51.26 -20.73 -3.53
C LEU A 227 -50.19 -20.06 -4.41
N ALA A 228 -49.38 -19.16 -3.85
CA ALA A 228 -48.35 -18.44 -4.58
C ALA A 228 -47.30 -19.39 -5.18
N ALA A 229 -46.93 -20.44 -4.45
CA ALA A 229 -45.97 -21.45 -4.89
C ALA A 229 -46.39 -22.17 -6.18
N VAL A 230 -47.69 -22.41 -6.39
CA VAL A 230 -48.21 -23.14 -7.57
C VAL A 230 -48.86 -22.22 -8.61
N GLN A 231 -49.07 -20.94 -8.30
CA GLN A 231 -49.90 -20.03 -9.08
C GLN A 231 -49.51 -19.98 -10.56
N THR A 232 -48.23 -19.72 -10.84
CA THR A 232 -47.73 -19.59 -12.21
C THR A 232 -47.98 -20.85 -13.04
N LYS A 233 -47.85 -22.03 -12.43
CA LYS A 233 -48.03 -23.30 -13.12
C LYS A 233 -49.49 -23.68 -13.31
N ILE A 234 -50.36 -23.36 -12.35
CA ILE A 234 -51.81 -23.55 -12.51
C ILE A 234 -52.36 -22.59 -13.57
N ASP A 235 -51.89 -21.33 -13.58
CA ASP A 235 -52.24 -20.36 -14.62
C ASP A 235 -51.76 -20.81 -16.02
N ASP A 236 -50.53 -21.35 -16.14
CA ASP A 236 -50.02 -21.96 -17.39
C ASP A 236 -50.86 -23.18 -17.82
N TYR A 237 -51.21 -24.08 -16.89
CA TYR A 237 -52.05 -25.24 -17.19
C TYR A 237 -53.40 -24.83 -17.80
N PHE A 238 -54.12 -23.90 -17.16
CA PHE A 238 -55.42 -23.45 -17.70
C PHE A 238 -55.27 -22.64 -18.99
N ALA A 239 -54.18 -21.87 -19.17
CA ALA A 239 -53.88 -21.23 -20.45
C ALA A 239 -53.70 -22.24 -21.59
N ARG A 240 -52.98 -23.35 -21.34
CA ARG A 240 -52.81 -24.45 -22.29
C ARG A 240 -54.13 -25.17 -22.58
N CYS A 241 -54.96 -25.43 -21.56
CA CYS A 241 -56.28 -26.04 -21.75
C CYS A 241 -57.22 -25.16 -22.59
N ARG A 242 -57.14 -23.82 -22.45
CA ARG A 242 -57.87 -22.87 -23.31
C ARG A 242 -57.36 -22.87 -24.74
N LEU A 243 -56.04 -22.89 -24.95
CA LEU A 243 -55.46 -22.97 -26.29
C LEU A 243 -55.82 -24.28 -26.99
N ALA A 244 -55.84 -25.39 -26.26
CA ALA A 244 -56.30 -26.69 -26.75
C ALA A 244 -57.79 -26.69 -27.14
N ALA A 245 -58.63 -25.94 -26.42
CA ALA A 245 -60.05 -25.78 -26.76
C ALA A 245 -60.26 -24.85 -27.97
N TYR A 246 -59.36 -23.89 -28.19
CA TYR A 246 -59.41 -22.97 -29.33
C TYR A 246 -59.02 -23.64 -30.64
N ASP A 247 -57.92 -24.42 -30.65
CA ASP A 247 -57.47 -25.17 -31.83
C ASP A 247 -56.96 -26.56 -31.45
N ALA A 248 -57.68 -27.59 -31.88
CA ALA A 248 -57.34 -28.99 -31.60
C ALA A 248 -55.96 -29.40 -32.15
N ARG A 249 -55.43 -28.70 -33.18
CA ARG A 249 -54.10 -28.96 -33.73
C ARG A 249 -52.98 -28.63 -32.74
N ALA A 250 -53.24 -27.78 -31.74
CA ALA A 250 -52.26 -27.43 -30.71
C ALA A 250 -52.06 -28.54 -29.67
N LEU A 251 -52.99 -29.49 -29.52
CA LEU A 251 -52.96 -30.51 -28.44
C LEU A 251 -51.67 -31.33 -28.39
N GLY A 252 -51.13 -31.70 -29.55
CA GLY A 252 -49.87 -32.44 -29.65
C GLY A 252 -48.67 -31.62 -29.17
N ALA A 253 -48.60 -30.33 -29.55
CA ALA A 253 -47.52 -29.43 -29.11
C ALA A 253 -47.64 -29.05 -27.62
N LEU A 254 -48.86 -28.99 -27.08
CA LEU A 254 -49.13 -28.60 -25.69
C LEU A 254 -48.79 -29.67 -24.65
N ASN A 255 -48.82 -30.95 -25.05
CA ASN A 255 -48.43 -32.11 -24.22
C ASN A 255 -47.00 -32.60 -24.45
N ARG A 256 -46.19 -31.85 -25.23
CA ARG A 256 -44.82 -32.20 -25.69
C ARG A 256 -44.79 -33.41 -26.64
N SER A 257 -43.77 -33.44 -27.50
CA SER A 257 -43.58 -34.52 -28.48
C SER A 257 -42.96 -35.77 -27.86
N GLU A 258 -43.22 -36.94 -28.43
CA GLU A 258 -42.65 -38.22 -27.97
C GLU A 258 -41.11 -38.22 -27.98
N THR A 259 -40.51 -37.49 -28.92
CA THR A 259 -39.05 -37.32 -29.04
C THR A 259 -38.42 -36.65 -27.82
N GLU A 260 -39.11 -35.75 -27.13
CA GLU A 260 -38.60 -35.06 -25.94
C GLU A 260 -38.65 -35.94 -24.68
N TYR A 261 -39.56 -36.92 -24.65
CA TYR A 261 -39.59 -37.94 -23.60
C TYR A 261 -38.42 -38.93 -23.74
N LEU A 262 -38.03 -39.26 -24.97
CA LEU A 262 -36.89 -40.13 -25.26
C LEU A 262 -35.55 -39.48 -24.85
N GLU A 263 -35.41 -38.17 -25.08
CA GLU A 263 -34.23 -37.41 -24.65
C GLU A 263 -34.09 -37.35 -23.12
N LEU A 264 -35.20 -37.23 -22.41
CA LEU A 264 -35.23 -37.19 -20.95
C LEU A 264 -35.00 -38.58 -20.32
N ALA A 265 -35.56 -39.64 -20.93
CA ALA A 265 -35.38 -41.02 -20.49
C ALA A 265 -33.95 -41.55 -20.67
N ALA A 266 -33.13 -40.90 -21.50
CA ALA A 266 -31.73 -41.21 -21.69
C ALA A 266 -30.81 -40.68 -20.55
N LYS A 267 -31.36 -39.94 -19.58
CA LYS A 267 -30.65 -39.41 -18.40
C LYS A 267 -31.10 -40.12 -17.12
N ASP A 268 -30.29 -40.03 -16.05
CA ASP A 268 -30.62 -40.61 -14.73
C ASP A 268 -31.91 -39.99 -14.15
N MET A 269 -32.95 -40.81 -13.99
CA MET A 269 -34.27 -40.40 -13.49
C MET A 269 -34.27 -40.19 -11.98
N THR A 270 -33.78 -39.05 -11.52
CA THR A 270 -34.00 -38.57 -10.15
C THR A 270 -35.29 -37.74 -10.08
N ILE A 271 -36.10 -37.96 -9.05
CA ILE A 271 -37.44 -37.36 -8.84
C ILE A 271 -37.38 -35.81 -8.71
N GLU A 272 -36.18 -35.24 -8.55
CA GLU A 272 -35.91 -33.81 -8.37
C GLU A 272 -35.43 -33.10 -9.66
N ALA A 273 -35.48 -33.74 -10.83
CA ALA A 273 -35.01 -33.12 -12.07
C ALA A 273 -35.78 -31.81 -12.38
N ALA A 274 -35.09 -30.67 -12.29
CA ALA A 274 -35.57 -29.36 -12.74
C ALA A 274 -36.06 -29.38 -14.21
N GLU A 275 -35.59 -30.37 -14.98
CA GLU A 275 -35.97 -30.64 -16.37
C GLU A 275 -37.47 -30.99 -16.51
N VAL A 276 -38.02 -31.80 -15.58
CA VAL A 276 -39.45 -32.20 -15.57
C VAL A 276 -40.34 -31.10 -14.99
N ALA A 277 -39.80 -30.21 -14.15
CA ALA A 277 -40.54 -29.07 -13.63
C ALA A 277 -41.04 -28.14 -14.74
N SER A 278 -40.42 -28.15 -15.93
CA SER A 278 -40.86 -27.40 -17.11
C SER A 278 -42.12 -27.98 -17.79
N PHE A 279 -42.47 -29.25 -17.53
CA PHE A 279 -43.62 -29.91 -18.13
C PHE A 279 -44.95 -29.39 -17.56
N PRO A 280 -46.07 -29.59 -18.28
CA PRO A 280 -47.41 -29.30 -17.76
C PRO A 280 -47.67 -29.99 -16.42
N LEU A 281 -48.51 -29.40 -15.56
CA LEU A 281 -48.86 -29.97 -14.25
C LEU A 281 -49.60 -31.31 -14.35
N ALA A 282 -50.41 -31.45 -15.40
CA ALA A 282 -51.15 -32.65 -15.76
C ALA A 282 -51.36 -32.64 -17.28
N ARG A 283 -51.86 -33.75 -17.83
CA ARG A 283 -52.14 -33.87 -19.26
C ARG A 283 -53.18 -32.83 -19.72
N ILE A 284 -52.80 -32.04 -20.72
CA ILE A 284 -53.60 -30.95 -21.30
C ILE A 284 -54.67 -31.51 -22.23
N GLU A 285 -55.92 -31.14 -21.97
CA GLU A 285 -57.09 -31.43 -22.81
C GLU A 285 -58.03 -30.20 -22.80
N ALA A 286 -58.86 -30.07 -23.83
CA ALA A 286 -59.79 -28.94 -23.94
C ALA A 286 -60.75 -28.90 -22.73
N GLY A 287 -60.75 -27.78 -21.99
CA GLY A 287 -61.65 -27.56 -20.86
C GLY A 287 -61.44 -28.46 -19.63
N ARG A 288 -60.31 -29.18 -19.54
CA ARG A 288 -60.09 -30.16 -18.47
C ARG A 288 -59.77 -29.51 -17.12
N ALA A 289 -60.49 -29.93 -16.07
CA ALA A 289 -60.18 -29.59 -14.68
C ALA A 289 -58.81 -30.17 -14.25
N LEU A 290 -58.04 -29.40 -13.48
CA LEU A 290 -56.73 -29.82 -12.97
C LEU A 290 -56.91 -30.92 -11.91
N PRO A 291 -56.39 -32.14 -12.09
CA PRO A 291 -56.35 -33.12 -10.99
C PRO A 291 -55.48 -32.60 -9.84
N LEU A 292 -55.77 -33.00 -8.61
CA LEU A 292 -55.02 -32.59 -7.40
C LEU A 292 -54.29 -33.74 -6.70
N THR A 293 -54.44 -34.98 -7.20
CA THR A 293 -53.94 -36.19 -6.53
C THR A 293 -53.21 -37.13 -7.48
N GLU A 294 -53.85 -37.51 -8.58
CA GLU A 294 -53.31 -38.49 -9.55
C GLU A 294 -52.97 -37.86 -10.90
N GLY A 295 -52.03 -38.46 -11.63
CA GLY A 295 -51.64 -38.00 -12.97
C GLY A 295 -50.93 -36.65 -12.99
N LEU A 296 -50.24 -36.30 -11.89
CA LEU A 296 -49.53 -35.05 -11.73
C LEU A 296 -48.07 -35.17 -12.13
N ASN A 297 -47.52 -34.03 -12.55
CA ASN A 297 -46.08 -33.86 -12.69
C ASN A 297 -45.37 -34.12 -11.34
N PRO A 298 -44.48 -35.11 -11.26
CA PRO A 298 -43.81 -35.47 -10.00
C PRO A 298 -43.07 -34.31 -9.33
N ALA A 299 -42.47 -33.41 -10.13
CA ALA A 299 -41.73 -32.25 -9.61
C ALA A 299 -42.63 -31.24 -8.87
N TRP A 300 -43.94 -31.25 -9.15
CA TRP A 300 -44.92 -30.35 -8.55
C TRP A 300 -45.89 -31.05 -7.59
N ALA A 301 -45.83 -32.38 -7.47
CA ALA A 301 -46.78 -33.16 -6.67
C ALA A 301 -46.77 -32.74 -5.19
N GLY A 302 -45.58 -32.49 -4.61
CA GLY A 302 -45.46 -32.01 -3.22
C GLY A 302 -46.06 -30.61 -3.01
N ALA A 303 -45.80 -29.68 -3.94
CA ALA A 303 -46.34 -28.32 -3.89
C ALA A 303 -47.86 -28.30 -4.09
N LEU A 304 -48.39 -29.11 -5.01
CA LEU A 304 -49.83 -29.27 -5.24
C LEU A 304 -50.53 -29.96 -4.06
N ALA A 305 -49.89 -30.93 -3.41
CA ALA A 305 -50.41 -31.53 -2.18
C ALA A 305 -50.49 -30.51 -1.03
N ALA A 306 -49.45 -29.68 -0.86
CA ALA A 306 -49.44 -28.60 0.12
C ALA A 306 -50.51 -27.54 -0.18
N PHE A 307 -50.66 -27.13 -1.44
CA PHE A 307 -51.72 -26.23 -1.91
C PHE A 307 -53.11 -26.82 -1.67
N SER A 308 -53.31 -28.09 -2.00
CA SER A 308 -54.58 -28.79 -1.77
C SER A 308 -54.95 -28.82 -0.28
N ALA A 309 -54.00 -29.21 0.58
CA ALA A 309 -54.22 -29.31 2.02
C ALA A 309 -54.43 -27.94 2.71
N LYS A 310 -53.67 -26.91 2.31
CA LYS A 310 -53.63 -25.61 2.99
C LYS A 310 -54.60 -24.58 2.42
N ALA A 311 -54.93 -24.64 1.13
CA ALA A 311 -55.78 -23.65 0.47
C ALA A 311 -57.08 -24.25 -0.10
N VAL A 312 -57.02 -25.34 -0.88
CA VAL A 312 -58.21 -25.90 -1.54
C VAL A 312 -59.19 -26.50 -0.53
N LYS A 313 -58.73 -27.43 0.31
CA LYS A 313 -59.58 -28.13 1.27
C LYS A 313 -60.27 -27.17 2.26
N PRO A 314 -59.59 -26.17 2.85
CA PRO A 314 -60.22 -25.24 3.79
C PRO A 314 -61.17 -24.22 3.13
N LEU A 315 -60.93 -23.81 1.88
CA LEU A 315 -61.71 -22.73 1.22
C LEU A 315 -62.79 -23.21 0.25
N LEU A 316 -62.65 -24.43 -0.30
CA LEU A 316 -63.55 -25.03 -1.31
C LEU A 316 -64.04 -26.44 -0.93
N GLY A 317 -63.55 -27.03 0.16
CA GLY A 317 -63.87 -28.39 0.57
C GLY A 317 -62.98 -29.45 -0.07
N ASP A 318 -63.22 -30.73 0.28
CA ASP A 318 -62.40 -31.85 -0.18
C ASP A 318 -62.67 -32.13 -1.67
N LYS A 319 -61.73 -31.74 -2.53
CA LYS A 319 -61.85 -31.77 -4.00
C LYS A 319 -60.73 -32.61 -4.59
N LYS A 320 -61.07 -33.47 -5.54
CA LYS A 320 -60.10 -34.27 -6.31
C LYS A 320 -59.59 -33.56 -7.56
N THR A 321 -60.35 -32.60 -8.07
CA THR A 321 -60.06 -31.81 -9.26
C THR A 321 -60.43 -30.35 -9.02
N LEU A 322 -59.70 -29.42 -9.64
CA LEU A 322 -59.92 -27.97 -9.58
C LEU A 322 -60.31 -27.45 -10.96
N THR A 323 -61.45 -26.78 -11.06
CA THR A 323 -61.89 -26.08 -12.28
C THR A 323 -61.25 -24.69 -12.41
N GLU A 324 -61.25 -24.11 -13.60
CA GLU A 324 -60.70 -22.76 -13.82
C GLU A 324 -61.47 -21.68 -13.04
N SER A 325 -62.79 -21.84 -12.89
CA SER A 325 -63.62 -20.96 -12.06
C SER A 325 -63.28 -21.08 -10.57
N GLU A 326 -63.13 -22.30 -10.06
CA GLU A 326 -62.72 -22.53 -8.66
C GLU A 326 -61.30 -22.00 -8.38
N TRP A 327 -60.42 -22.05 -9.39
CA TRP A 327 -59.10 -21.44 -9.31
C TRP A 327 -59.17 -19.91 -9.23
N ALA A 328 -60.03 -19.27 -10.04
CA ALA A 328 -60.29 -17.84 -9.94
C ALA A 328 -60.88 -17.46 -8.57
N ASP A 329 -61.81 -18.28 -8.04
CA ASP A 329 -62.42 -18.08 -6.73
C ASP A 329 -61.41 -18.18 -5.59
N LEU A 330 -60.47 -19.13 -5.64
CA LEU A 330 -59.38 -19.23 -4.66
C LEU A 330 -58.46 -18.00 -4.69
N LYS A 331 -58.10 -17.55 -5.89
CA LYS A 331 -57.33 -16.31 -6.06
C LYS A 331 -58.08 -15.11 -5.47
N ALA A 332 -59.38 -15.00 -5.72
CA ALA A 332 -60.22 -13.93 -5.19
C ALA A 332 -60.35 -13.99 -3.65
N LYS A 333 -60.56 -15.17 -3.07
CA LYS A 333 -60.68 -15.37 -1.61
C LYS A 333 -59.41 -15.03 -0.85
N LEU A 334 -58.24 -15.24 -1.45
CA LEU A 334 -56.93 -14.93 -0.83
C LEU A 334 -56.34 -13.59 -1.29
N ALA A 335 -56.98 -12.88 -2.23
CA ALA A 335 -56.51 -11.57 -2.70
C ALA A 335 -56.46 -10.50 -1.60
N PRO A 336 -57.47 -10.37 -0.70
CA PRO A 336 -57.40 -9.40 0.40
C PRO A 336 -56.23 -9.67 1.34
N HIS A 337 -55.95 -10.94 1.66
CA HIS A 337 -54.80 -11.34 2.47
C HIS A 337 -53.48 -10.92 1.83
N ARG A 338 -53.30 -11.22 0.54
CA ARG A 338 -52.06 -10.90 -0.19
C ARG A 338 -51.85 -9.39 -0.33
N ALA A 339 -52.93 -8.63 -0.59
CA ALA A 339 -52.87 -7.18 -0.64
C ALA A 339 -52.46 -6.60 0.73
N TRP A 340 -53.06 -7.07 1.82
CA TRP A 340 -52.68 -6.69 3.18
C TRP A 340 -51.22 -7.06 3.50
N ALA A 341 -50.79 -8.27 3.17
CA ALA A 341 -49.43 -8.75 3.39
C ALA A 341 -48.38 -7.94 2.61
N SER A 342 -48.72 -7.49 1.40
CA SER A 342 -47.83 -6.61 0.60
C SER A 342 -47.68 -5.20 1.18
N GLY A 343 -48.66 -4.73 1.96
CA GLY A 343 -48.65 -3.44 2.66
C GLY A 343 -48.08 -3.50 4.08
N LYS A 344 -47.23 -4.50 4.39
CA LYS A 344 -46.66 -4.72 5.72
C LYS A 344 -45.87 -3.51 6.21
N ALA A 345 -46.19 -3.05 7.41
CA ALA A 345 -45.49 -1.96 8.09
C ALA A 345 -44.91 -2.44 9.42
N GLY A 346 -43.77 -1.87 9.84
CA GLY A 346 -43.12 -2.21 11.11
C GLY A 346 -42.35 -3.54 11.11
N ALA A 347 -41.81 -3.98 9.97
CA ALA A 347 -41.06 -5.23 9.85
C ALA A 347 -39.88 -5.36 10.84
N ALA A 348 -39.29 -4.24 11.26
CA ALA A 348 -38.18 -4.22 12.24
C ALA A 348 -38.52 -4.87 13.59
N VAL A 349 -39.79 -4.87 14.00
CA VAL A 349 -40.25 -5.39 15.31
C VAL A 349 -41.01 -6.72 15.21
N GLU A 350 -41.16 -7.27 14.00
CA GLU A 350 -41.97 -8.46 13.75
C GLU A 350 -41.55 -9.66 14.61
N LYS A 351 -40.23 -9.83 14.82
CA LYS A 351 -39.67 -10.92 15.61
C LYS A 351 -40.11 -10.95 17.08
N LEU A 352 -40.62 -9.83 17.61
CA LEU A 352 -41.19 -9.78 18.96
C LEU A 352 -42.59 -10.39 19.03
N GLY A 353 -43.30 -10.45 17.89
CA GLY A 353 -44.69 -10.88 17.80
C GLY A 353 -45.68 -9.81 18.24
N LEU A 354 -46.93 -9.94 17.78
CA LEU A 354 -47.99 -8.95 17.97
C LEU A 354 -48.34 -8.73 19.45
N ALA A 355 -48.36 -9.80 20.25
CA ALA A 355 -48.68 -9.72 21.67
C ALA A 355 -47.69 -8.84 22.43
N ARG A 356 -46.38 -9.04 22.23
CA ARG A 356 -45.32 -8.25 22.86
C ARG A 356 -45.33 -6.80 22.38
N VAL A 357 -45.54 -6.56 21.08
CA VAL A 357 -45.65 -5.20 20.53
C VAL A 357 -46.80 -4.42 21.17
N ARG A 358 -47.96 -5.06 21.36
CA ARG A 358 -49.11 -4.41 22.02
C ARG A 358 -48.89 -4.19 23.51
N GLU A 359 -48.25 -5.13 24.19
CA GLU A 359 -47.82 -4.96 25.58
C GLU A 359 -46.91 -3.74 25.74
N LEU A 360 -45.90 -3.60 24.87
CA LEU A 360 -44.98 -2.47 24.87
C LEU A 360 -45.68 -1.13 24.59
N LEU A 361 -46.61 -1.09 23.63
CA LEU A 361 -47.39 0.12 23.30
C LEU A 361 -48.37 0.52 24.42
N ALA A 362 -48.92 -0.44 25.17
CA ALA A 362 -49.84 -0.17 26.27
C ALA A 362 -49.11 0.18 27.58
N GLY A 363 -47.85 -0.25 27.73
CA GLY A 363 -47.03 0.00 28.90
C GLY A 363 -46.40 1.40 28.93
N ASN A 364 -45.74 1.72 30.05
CA ASN A 364 -45.02 2.98 30.24
C ASN A 364 -43.54 2.93 29.78
N GLY A 365 -43.14 1.88 29.07
CA GLY A 365 -41.73 1.63 28.71
C GLY A 365 -41.10 2.76 27.93
N LYS A 366 -41.85 3.39 27.00
CA LYS A 366 -41.34 4.52 26.20
C LYS A 366 -40.93 5.70 27.08
N ALA A 367 -41.81 6.11 28.00
CA ALA A 367 -41.55 7.23 28.89
C ALA A 367 -40.49 6.90 29.95
N ALA A 368 -40.47 5.66 30.46
CA ALA A 368 -39.46 5.21 31.41
C ALA A 368 -38.05 5.25 30.79
N ILE A 369 -37.87 4.76 29.55
CA ILE A 369 -36.59 4.83 28.85
C ILE A 369 -36.22 6.29 28.55
N ALA A 370 -37.16 7.12 28.10
CA ALA A 370 -36.92 8.55 27.86
C ALA A 370 -36.45 9.28 29.13
N ALA A 371 -37.03 8.98 30.29
CA ALA A 371 -36.62 9.54 31.57
C ALA A 371 -35.21 9.09 31.98
N LEU A 372 -34.82 7.84 31.69
CA LEU A 372 -33.44 7.38 31.90
C LEU A 372 -32.46 8.11 30.98
N ILE A 373 -32.83 8.35 29.72
CA ILE A 373 -32.00 9.11 28.76
C ILE A 373 -31.86 10.57 29.20
N GLU A 374 -32.94 11.19 29.70
CA GLU A 374 -32.90 12.56 30.23
C GLU A 374 -32.02 12.65 31.48
N LYS A 375 -32.15 11.68 32.39
CA LYS A 375 -31.30 11.57 33.58
C LYS A 375 -29.84 11.37 33.24
N ASP A 376 -29.55 10.60 32.19
CA ASP A 376 -28.20 10.45 31.67
C ASP A 376 -27.66 11.79 31.14
N LYS A 377 -28.40 12.41 30.20
CA LYS A 377 -28.04 13.71 29.61
C LYS A 377 -27.83 14.83 30.63
N ALA A 378 -28.49 14.78 31.79
CA ALA A 378 -28.25 15.74 32.87
C ALA A 378 -26.78 15.75 33.37
N LEU A 379 -26.06 14.64 33.23
CA LEU A 379 -24.64 14.51 33.58
C LEU A 379 -23.68 14.82 32.42
N GLU A 380 -24.20 15.16 31.25
CA GLU A 380 -23.40 15.53 30.07
C GLU A 380 -22.35 16.61 30.37
N PRO A 381 -22.64 17.69 31.14
CA PRO A 381 -21.63 18.71 31.45
C PRO A 381 -20.44 18.16 32.25
N GLU A 382 -20.69 17.26 33.20
CA GLU A 382 -19.65 16.64 34.04
C GLU A 382 -18.79 15.68 33.21
N ALA A 383 -19.43 14.87 32.37
CA ALA A 383 -18.74 13.91 31.53
C ALA A 383 -17.95 14.57 30.39
N ASN A 384 -18.50 15.63 29.77
CA ASN A 384 -17.77 16.45 28.81
C ASN A 384 -16.55 17.12 29.45
N SER A 385 -16.62 17.46 30.74
CA SER A 385 -15.48 18.00 31.47
C SER A 385 -14.38 16.96 31.67
N ILE A 386 -14.71 15.69 31.94
CA ILE A 386 -13.73 14.59 32.02
C ILE A 386 -13.07 14.34 30.66
N ALA A 387 -13.85 14.29 29.58
CA ALA A 387 -13.32 14.15 28.22
C ALA A 387 -12.43 15.34 27.83
N ALA A 388 -12.79 16.55 28.25
CA ALA A 388 -11.97 17.75 28.05
C ALA A 388 -10.65 17.68 28.83
N VAL A 389 -10.63 17.11 30.04
CA VAL A 389 -9.39 16.87 30.79
C VAL A 389 -8.49 15.88 30.05
N ASP A 390 -9.01 14.74 29.61
CA ASP A 390 -8.22 13.75 28.83
C ASP A 390 -7.64 14.39 27.55
N ARG A 391 -8.48 15.12 26.79
CA ARG A 391 -8.06 15.84 25.59
C ARG A 391 -6.96 16.86 25.88
N LEU A 392 -7.08 17.65 26.94
CA LEU A 392 -6.09 18.67 27.30
C LEU A 392 -4.75 18.04 27.70
N VAL A 393 -4.78 16.99 28.51
CA VAL A 393 -3.55 16.32 28.98
C VAL A 393 -2.84 15.60 27.83
N ARG A 394 -3.60 15.00 26.89
CA ARG A 394 -3.07 14.44 25.64
C ARG A 394 -2.45 15.52 24.75
N TYR A 395 -3.15 16.63 24.53
CA TYR A 395 -2.64 17.73 23.71
C TYR A 395 -1.37 18.33 24.33
N LYS A 396 -1.29 18.47 25.66
CA LYS A 396 -0.06 18.89 26.34
C LYS A 396 1.11 17.94 26.05
N ARG A 397 0.89 16.63 26.08
CA ARG A 397 1.93 15.62 25.83
C ARG A 397 2.36 15.57 24.35
N ASP A 398 1.38 15.63 23.45
CA ASP A 398 1.53 15.13 22.08
C ASP A 398 1.48 16.23 21.01
N LEU A 399 0.68 17.29 21.20
CA LEU A 399 0.35 18.25 20.14
C LEU A 399 1.60 18.92 19.57
N HIS A 400 2.54 19.30 20.42
CA HIS A 400 3.79 19.91 19.98
C HIS A 400 4.64 18.96 19.14
N LYS A 401 4.73 17.69 19.54
CA LYS A 401 5.43 16.66 18.76
C LYS A 401 4.77 16.45 17.40
N LEU A 402 3.42 16.44 17.34
CA LEU A 402 2.70 16.38 16.07
C LEU A 402 3.05 17.58 15.18
N LEU A 403 3.05 18.79 15.73
CA LEU A 403 3.40 20.02 15.00
C LEU A 403 4.83 19.97 14.44
N LEU A 404 5.79 19.49 15.23
CA LEU A 404 7.19 19.31 14.77
C LEU A 404 7.30 18.27 13.64
N ASN A 405 6.34 17.36 13.53
CA ASN A 405 6.29 16.34 12.48
C ASN A 405 5.26 16.62 11.39
N TYR A 406 4.61 17.79 11.40
CA TYR A 406 3.58 18.17 10.45
C TYR A 406 3.89 19.51 9.79
N VAL A 407 4.24 20.52 10.58
CA VAL A 407 4.48 21.88 10.10
C VAL A 407 5.90 22.05 9.59
N ASN A 408 6.91 21.41 10.19
CA ASN A 408 8.31 21.59 9.78
C ASN A 408 9.13 20.29 9.61
N PHE A 409 8.62 19.11 9.98
CA PHE A 409 9.40 17.85 9.97
C PHE A 409 10.72 17.94 10.74
N ARG A 410 10.80 18.76 11.78
CA ARG A 410 12.04 18.99 12.55
C ARG A 410 12.68 17.69 13.03
N ASP A 411 11.89 16.79 13.63
CA ASP A 411 12.40 15.52 14.19
C ASP A 411 13.11 14.68 13.13
N PHE A 412 12.65 14.73 11.88
CA PHE A 412 13.31 14.01 10.79
C PHE A 412 14.71 14.56 10.48
N TYR A 413 14.91 15.88 10.59
CA TYR A 413 16.14 16.55 10.17
C TYR A 413 17.15 16.83 11.31
N ASP A 414 16.68 16.96 12.56
CA ASP A 414 17.53 17.33 13.71
C ASP A 414 18.40 16.16 14.19
N GLY A 415 18.07 14.93 13.80
CA GLY A 415 18.83 13.72 14.17
C GLY A 415 18.70 13.31 15.64
N GLY A 416 17.75 13.92 16.37
CA GLY A 416 17.37 13.57 17.74
C GLY A 416 16.38 12.41 17.76
N GLU A 417 15.12 12.68 18.08
CA GLU A 417 14.07 11.65 18.07
C GLU A 417 13.66 11.27 16.64
N LEU A 418 13.29 9.99 16.44
CA LEU A 418 12.69 9.54 15.18
C LEU A 418 11.34 10.23 14.93
N ALA A 419 11.14 10.69 13.69
CA ALA A 419 9.92 11.30 13.22
C ALA A 419 8.73 10.33 13.30
N ILE A 420 7.50 10.85 13.37
CA ILE A 420 6.30 10.01 13.60
C ILE A 420 6.01 9.05 12.44
N PHE A 421 6.53 9.29 11.24
CA PHE A 421 6.38 8.38 10.11
C PHE A 421 7.49 7.31 10.04
N GLN A 422 8.53 7.39 10.88
CA GLN A 422 9.61 6.40 10.93
C GLN A 422 9.24 5.24 11.86
N ALA A 423 9.05 4.05 11.30
CA ALA A 423 8.62 2.84 11.99
C ALA A 423 9.69 2.25 12.92
N GLY A 424 10.98 2.54 12.69
CA GLY A 424 12.09 1.96 13.44
C GLY A 424 13.38 1.90 12.65
N THR A 425 14.28 0.99 13.04
CA THR A 425 15.60 0.80 12.42
C THR A 425 15.74 -0.59 11.81
N LEU A 426 15.93 -0.66 10.49
CA LEU A 426 16.18 -1.92 9.78
C LEU A 426 17.67 -2.23 9.73
N TYR A 427 18.06 -3.43 10.16
CA TYR A 427 19.40 -3.97 9.99
C TYR A 427 19.42 -4.97 8.84
N LEU A 428 20.20 -4.65 7.80
CA LEU A 428 20.33 -5.50 6.62
C LEU A 428 21.68 -5.23 5.93
N ASP A 429 22.38 -6.30 5.54
CA ASP A 429 23.65 -6.22 4.79
C ASP A 429 24.72 -5.31 5.44
N THR A 430 25.01 -5.51 6.73
CA THR A 430 26.00 -4.72 7.50
C THR A 430 25.68 -3.22 7.62
N ARG A 431 24.40 -2.87 7.44
CA ARG A 431 23.90 -1.50 7.49
C ARG A 431 22.73 -1.39 8.46
N SER A 432 22.56 -0.21 9.02
CA SER A 432 21.31 0.20 9.67
C SER A 432 20.64 1.27 8.80
N CYS A 433 19.34 1.13 8.56
CA CYS A 433 18.50 2.07 7.83
C CYS A 433 17.48 2.67 8.80
N ASP A 434 17.54 3.99 8.98
CA ASP A 434 16.70 4.73 9.94
C ASP A 434 15.44 5.30 9.24
N LEU A 435 15.44 5.43 7.91
CA LEU A 435 14.25 5.80 7.13
C LEU A 435 13.48 4.55 6.70
N VAL A 436 12.61 4.09 7.59
CA VAL A 436 11.68 2.97 7.36
C VAL A 436 10.27 3.48 7.60
N VAL A 437 9.37 3.34 6.64
CA VAL A 437 7.96 3.75 6.77
C VAL A 437 7.04 2.54 6.70
N ARG A 438 5.96 2.53 7.48
CA ARG A 438 4.91 1.50 7.35
C ARG A 438 4.15 1.70 6.05
N VAL A 439 3.80 0.62 5.37
CA VAL A 439 3.11 0.64 4.09
C VAL A 439 1.92 -0.31 4.13
N ALA A 440 0.73 0.20 3.83
CA ALA A 440 -0.48 -0.65 3.76
C ALA A 440 -0.53 -1.49 2.48
N ASP A 441 -0.09 -0.93 1.35
CA ASP A 441 -0.08 -1.60 0.04
C ASP A 441 1.23 -1.28 -0.70
N ALA A 442 2.15 -2.25 -0.72
CA ALA A 442 3.46 -2.10 -1.37
C ALA A 442 3.35 -1.88 -2.90
N GLY A 443 2.30 -2.38 -3.54
CA GLY A 443 2.06 -2.22 -4.96
C GLY A 443 1.73 -0.77 -5.31
N LYS A 444 0.71 -0.21 -4.66
CA LYS A 444 0.28 1.19 -4.83
C LYS A 444 1.36 2.15 -4.39
N HIS A 445 2.00 1.86 -3.25
CA HIS A 445 3.04 2.72 -2.72
C HIS A 445 4.24 2.82 -3.66
N ALA A 446 4.67 1.70 -4.26
CA ALA A 446 5.79 1.67 -5.19
C ALA A 446 5.60 2.53 -6.44
N ALA A 447 4.37 2.69 -6.93
CA ALA A 447 4.09 3.50 -8.11
C ALA A 447 4.41 4.98 -7.89
N LEU A 448 4.04 5.53 -6.72
CA LEU A 448 4.28 6.93 -6.39
C LEU A 448 5.67 7.15 -5.78
N ALA A 449 6.09 6.28 -4.86
CA ALA A 449 7.39 6.39 -4.18
C ALA A 449 8.59 6.22 -5.14
N GLY A 450 8.42 5.62 -6.32
CA GLY A 450 9.44 5.58 -7.37
C GLY A 450 9.90 6.96 -7.84
N LEU A 451 9.06 8.00 -7.67
CA LEU A 451 9.39 9.39 -8.01
C LEU A 451 10.33 10.05 -6.99
N SER A 452 10.53 9.44 -5.81
CA SER A 452 11.41 9.94 -4.75
C SER A 452 12.91 9.92 -5.11
N LYS A 453 13.30 9.21 -6.19
CA LYS A 453 14.69 8.98 -6.60
C LYS A 453 15.56 8.32 -5.52
N THR A 454 14.93 7.64 -4.56
CA THR A 454 15.57 6.91 -3.47
C THR A 454 15.52 5.41 -3.75
N TYR A 455 16.56 4.66 -3.35
CA TYR A 455 16.53 3.20 -3.43
C TYR A 455 15.66 2.68 -2.30
N LEU A 456 14.57 1.98 -2.63
CA LEU A 456 13.60 1.49 -1.65
C LEU A 456 13.53 -0.03 -1.69
N ALA A 457 13.66 -0.68 -0.54
CA ALA A 457 13.33 -2.09 -0.38
C ALA A 457 12.01 -2.21 0.38
N TYR A 458 11.05 -2.89 -0.22
CA TYR A 458 9.82 -3.31 0.43
C TYR A 458 10.06 -4.62 1.12
N CYS A 459 9.58 -4.69 2.35
CA CYS A 459 9.94 -5.69 3.32
C CYS A 459 8.67 -6.18 4.00
N ASP A 460 8.44 -7.48 3.98
CA ASP A 460 7.43 -8.11 4.82
C ASP A 460 8.06 -8.44 6.17
N CYS A 461 7.47 -7.91 7.23
CA CYS A 461 7.90 -8.05 8.60
C CYS A 461 6.94 -9.01 9.31
N VAL A 462 7.46 -10.06 9.92
CA VAL A 462 6.69 -11.01 10.71
C VAL A 462 7.27 -11.08 12.11
N ARG A 463 6.40 -10.97 13.11
CA ARG A 463 6.79 -11.16 14.50
C ARG A 463 6.43 -12.58 14.92
N LYS A 464 7.43 -13.46 15.02
CA LYS A 464 7.21 -14.89 15.34
C LYS A 464 6.56 -15.13 16.70
N SER A 465 6.77 -14.24 17.68
CA SER A 465 6.21 -14.40 19.03
C SER A 465 4.70 -14.17 19.09
N THR A 466 4.15 -13.27 18.27
CA THR A 466 2.73 -12.91 18.26
C THR A 466 1.98 -13.33 17.00
N GLY A 467 2.69 -13.67 15.92
CA GLY A 467 2.12 -13.91 14.60
C GLY A 467 1.70 -12.63 13.87
N GLU A 468 1.98 -11.45 14.43
CA GLU A 468 1.65 -10.17 13.81
C GLU A 468 2.51 -9.94 12.56
N THR A 469 1.91 -9.31 11.56
CA THR A 469 2.58 -8.99 10.30
C THR A 469 2.42 -7.51 9.98
N MET A 470 3.43 -6.95 9.33
CA MET A 470 3.37 -5.61 8.77
C MET A 470 4.28 -5.49 7.56
N THR A 471 3.95 -4.58 6.65
CA THR A 471 4.80 -4.28 5.50
C THR A 471 5.43 -2.91 5.69
N VAL A 472 6.73 -2.81 5.37
CA VAL A 472 7.49 -1.57 5.47
C VAL A 472 8.26 -1.29 4.18
N ALA A 473 8.53 -0.02 3.91
CA ALA A 473 9.47 0.42 2.90
C ALA A 473 10.69 1.06 3.57
N ALA A 474 11.87 0.46 3.37
CA ALA A 474 13.13 0.94 3.88
C ALA A 474 13.94 1.64 2.78
N ALA A 475 14.44 2.84 3.09
CA ALA A 475 15.28 3.61 2.18
C ALA A 475 16.77 3.32 2.39
N PHE A 476 17.45 2.95 1.32
CA PHE A 476 18.90 2.76 1.28
C PHE A 476 19.56 3.98 0.65
N THR A 477 20.21 4.79 1.48
CA THR A 477 20.73 6.10 1.07
C THR A 477 22.27 6.19 1.06
N ASP A 478 22.97 5.19 1.59
CA ASP A 478 24.44 5.01 1.51
C ASP A 478 24.84 3.53 1.28
N GLY A 479 26.05 3.32 0.73
CA GLY A 479 26.58 2.00 0.37
C GLY A 479 26.43 1.62 -1.11
N ASP A 480 26.16 0.33 -1.37
CA ASP A 480 25.99 -0.27 -2.71
C ASP A 480 24.74 -1.18 -2.77
N SER A 481 24.38 -1.68 -3.95
CA SER A 481 23.18 -2.51 -4.15
C SER A 481 23.50 -4.00 -4.36
N ASP A 482 24.76 -4.42 -4.21
CA ASP A 482 25.20 -5.74 -4.70
C ASP A 482 24.51 -6.90 -4.00
N ASN A 483 24.18 -6.65 -2.73
CA ASN A 483 23.65 -7.63 -1.79
C ASN A 483 22.16 -7.42 -1.48
N LEU A 484 21.52 -6.45 -2.12
CA LEU A 484 20.10 -6.14 -1.92
C LEU A 484 19.28 -6.87 -2.99
N MET A 485 18.70 -8.01 -2.61
CA MET A 485 17.91 -8.86 -3.51
C MET A 485 16.61 -9.31 -2.83
N VAL A 486 15.60 -9.57 -3.64
CA VAL A 486 14.32 -10.15 -3.18
C VAL A 486 14.60 -11.52 -2.53
N GLY A 487 13.96 -11.78 -1.40
CA GLY A 487 14.16 -12.97 -0.56
C GLY A 487 15.27 -12.84 0.48
N ARG A 488 16.03 -11.73 0.52
CA ARG A 488 17.03 -11.52 1.57
C ARG A 488 16.37 -11.16 2.88
N ASN A 489 16.87 -11.78 3.95
CA ASN A 489 16.37 -11.55 5.30
C ASN A 489 17.13 -10.43 6.03
N GLY A 490 16.45 -9.75 6.93
CA GLY A 490 16.98 -8.76 7.86
C GLY A 490 16.21 -8.75 9.17
N ILE A 491 16.54 -7.82 10.05
CA ILE A 491 15.83 -7.62 11.33
C ILE A 491 15.45 -6.16 11.44
N LEU A 492 14.19 -5.88 11.73
CA LEU A 492 13.71 -4.54 12.04
C LEU A 492 13.45 -4.44 13.54
N TYR A 493 14.03 -3.43 14.18
CA TYR A 493 13.63 -3.02 15.51
C TYR A 493 12.64 -1.88 15.41
N ASP A 494 11.42 -2.07 15.93
CA ASP A 494 10.43 -1.01 16.00
C ASP A 494 10.81 0.05 17.06
N ARG A 495 9.98 1.09 17.20
CA ARG A 495 10.22 2.15 18.20
C ARG A 495 10.15 1.69 19.65
N LYS A 496 9.56 0.52 19.92
CA LYS A 496 9.46 -0.09 21.24
C LYS A 496 10.64 -1.06 21.50
N GLY A 497 11.57 -1.19 20.56
CA GLY A 497 12.70 -2.10 20.63
C GLY A 497 12.33 -3.56 20.36
N GLN A 498 11.15 -3.82 19.83
CA GLN A 498 10.70 -5.17 19.49
C GLN A 498 11.27 -5.58 18.13
N ASP A 499 11.71 -6.82 18.02
CA ASP A 499 12.30 -7.40 16.83
C ASP A 499 11.24 -7.99 15.89
N TRP A 500 11.46 -7.76 14.60
CA TRP A 500 10.64 -8.25 13.51
C TRP A 500 11.55 -8.94 12.49
N ASP A 501 11.20 -10.17 12.11
CA ASP A 501 11.88 -10.88 11.02
C ASP A 501 11.46 -10.24 9.71
N VAL A 502 12.43 -9.77 8.93
CA VAL A 502 12.19 -9.05 7.69
C VAL A 502 12.59 -9.88 6.50
N THR A 503 11.77 -9.93 5.46
CA THR A 503 12.14 -10.47 4.14
C THR A 503 11.88 -9.43 3.05
N ILE A 504 12.88 -9.15 2.21
CA ILE A 504 12.70 -8.24 1.07
C ILE A 504 11.77 -8.89 0.03
N THR A 505 10.68 -8.23 -0.32
CA THR A 505 9.72 -8.71 -1.32
C THR A 505 9.80 -7.97 -2.66
N LYS A 506 10.18 -6.69 -2.63
CA LYS A 506 10.28 -5.86 -3.84
C LYS A 506 11.34 -4.78 -3.66
N ILE A 507 11.97 -4.39 -4.77
CA ILE A 507 13.00 -3.35 -4.78
C ILE A 507 12.68 -2.32 -5.86
N ILE A 508 12.85 -1.04 -5.53
CA ILE A 508 12.92 0.06 -6.49
C ILE A 508 14.38 0.47 -6.62
N GLU A 509 14.96 0.20 -7.78
CA GLU A 509 16.36 0.49 -8.06
C GLU A 509 16.56 1.98 -8.39
N GLN A 510 17.34 2.67 -7.57
CA GLN A 510 17.89 4.01 -7.85
C GLN A 510 19.36 4.09 -7.41
N PRO A 511 20.16 5.04 -7.89
CA PRO A 511 21.54 5.15 -7.43
C PRO A 511 21.65 5.36 -5.92
N ILE A 512 22.45 4.55 -5.23
CA ILE A 512 22.70 4.65 -3.78
C ILE A 512 23.87 5.61 -3.52
N SER A 513 24.97 5.47 -4.28
CA SER A 513 26.16 6.32 -4.16
C SER A 513 26.84 6.58 -5.51
N ILE A 514 27.62 7.67 -5.60
CA ILE A 514 28.40 7.99 -6.81
C ILE A 514 29.48 6.93 -7.07
N ARG A 515 30.08 6.37 -6.00
CA ARG A 515 31.07 5.30 -6.09
C ARG A 515 30.49 4.03 -6.73
N GLN A 516 29.27 3.65 -6.34
CA GLN A 516 28.55 2.54 -6.97
C GLN A 516 28.29 2.85 -8.46
N ALA A 517 27.87 4.07 -8.79
CA ALA A 517 27.58 4.48 -10.16
C ALA A 517 28.80 4.40 -11.09
N PHE A 518 30.01 4.68 -10.58
CA PHE A 518 31.26 4.54 -11.34
C PHE A 518 31.47 3.12 -11.88
N PHE A 519 31.23 2.09 -11.04
CA PHE A 519 31.43 0.69 -11.41
C PHE A 519 30.21 0.06 -12.12
N SER A 520 29.06 0.75 -12.14
CA SER A 520 27.82 0.21 -12.68
C SER A 520 27.88 -0.18 -14.18
N PRO A 521 28.54 0.58 -15.09
CA PRO A 521 28.62 0.19 -16.50
C PRO A 521 29.45 -1.09 -16.69
N TYR A 522 30.56 -1.21 -15.95
CA TYR A 522 31.44 -2.37 -16.00
C TYR A 522 30.74 -3.64 -15.50
N LYS A 523 30.00 -3.53 -14.39
CA LYS A 523 29.18 -4.66 -13.89
C LYS A 523 28.11 -5.09 -14.88
N LYS A 524 27.44 -4.14 -15.54
CA LYS A 524 26.45 -4.45 -16.60
C LYS A 524 27.11 -5.11 -17.81
N ALA A 525 28.29 -4.67 -18.22
CA ALA A 525 29.04 -5.28 -19.31
C ALA A 525 29.44 -6.73 -18.98
N ILE A 526 29.95 -6.98 -17.76
CA ILE A 526 30.28 -8.32 -17.29
C ILE A 526 29.04 -9.23 -17.29
N ARG A 527 27.92 -8.76 -16.71
CA ARG A 527 26.65 -9.52 -16.73
C ARG A 527 26.17 -9.81 -18.16
N GLY A 528 26.31 -8.86 -19.08
CA GLY A 528 25.99 -9.06 -20.49
C GLY A 528 26.87 -10.14 -21.14
N VAL A 529 28.17 -10.16 -20.82
CA VAL A 529 29.10 -11.21 -21.27
C VAL A 529 28.73 -12.56 -20.66
N GLU A 530 28.44 -12.61 -19.36
CA GLU A 530 27.97 -13.82 -18.67
C GLU A 530 26.67 -14.35 -19.30
N GLU A 531 25.70 -13.49 -19.59
CA GLU A 531 24.46 -13.88 -20.28
C GLU A 531 24.73 -14.38 -21.70
N MET A 532 25.65 -13.77 -22.45
CA MET A 532 26.04 -14.25 -23.77
C MET A 532 26.74 -15.61 -23.69
N ILE A 533 27.62 -15.82 -22.71
CA ILE A 533 28.28 -17.10 -22.46
C ILE A 533 27.25 -18.15 -22.04
N ALA A 534 26.34 -17.82 -21.12
CA ALA A 534 25.28 -18.71 -20.65
C ALA A 534 24.33 -19.09 -21.79
N LYS A 535 23.89 -18.13 -22.62
CA LYS A 535 23.08 -18.40 -23.83
C LYS A 535 23.84 -19.27 -24.83
N ARG A 536 25.14 -19.05 -25.00
CA ARG A 536 25.98 -19.86 -25.89
C ARG A 536 26.23 -21.26 -25.33
N ALA A 537 26.41 -21.40 -24.02
CA ALA A 537 26.53 -22.69 -23.33
C ALA A 537 25.22 -23.47 -23.44
N ALA A 538 24.07 -22.83 -23.19
CA ALA A 538 22.75 -23.44 -23.39
C ALA A 538 22.50 -23.86 -24.85
N ALA A 539 22.92 -23.04 -25.83
CA ALA A 539 22.83 -23.40 -27.25
C ALA A 539 23.79 -24.54 -27.64
N ALA A 540 25.00 -24.58 -27.05
CA ALA A 540 25.96 -25.65 -27.25
C ALA A 540 25.51 -26.97 -26.60
N ASP A 541 24.89 -26.92 -25.41
CA ASP A 541 24.28 -28.06 -24.74
C ASP A 541 23.06 -28.57 -25.51
N ALA A 542 22.22 -27.68 -26.03
CA ALA A 542 21.13 -28.08 -26.93
C ALA A 542 21.66 -28.77 -28.20
N ALA A 543 22.75 -28.25 -28.78
CA ALA A 543 23.39 -28.85 -29.96
C ALA A 543 24.13 -30.17 -29.63
N SER A 544 24.72 -30.32 -28.44
CA SER A 544 25.36 -31.56 -27.99
C SER A 544 24.31 -32.64 -27.69
N THR A 545 23.18 -32.25 -27.07
CA THR A 545 22.03 -33.12 -26.81
C THR A 545 21.38 -33.58 -28.11
N ALA A 546 21.27 -32.71 -29.12
CA ALA A 546 20.80 -33.09 -30.45
C ALA A 546 21.76 -34.06 -31.18
N LYS A 547 23.08 -33.89 -31.00
CA LYS A 547 24.09 -34.82 -31.53
C LYS A 547 24.07 -36.16 -30.80
N LEU A 548 23.84 -36.18 -29.49
CA LEU A 548 23.67 -37.41 -28.70
C LEU A 548 22.37 -38.13 -29.08
N GLY A 549 21.28 -37.40 -29.34
CA GLY A 549 20.03 -37.96 -29.87
C GLY A 549 20.19 -38.57 -31.26
N ALA A 550 20.87 -37.86 -32.18
CA ALA A 550 21.17 -38.37 -33.52
C ALA A 550 22.17 -39.55 -33.51
N ALA A 551 23.12 -39.56 -32.57
CA ALA A 551 24.02 -40.70 -32.37
C ALA A 551 23.27 -41.93 -31.81
N ALA A 552 22.31 -41.72 -30.91
CA ALA A 552 21.44 -42.80 -30.42
C ALA A 552 20.54 -43.38 -31.53
N GLU A 553 20.00 -42.54 -32.43
CA GLU A 553 19.26 -42.98 -33.63
C GLU A 553 20.16 -43.69 -34.67
N GLY A 554 21.42 -43.27 -34.81
CA GLY A 554 22.41 -43.93 -35.67
C GLY A 554 22.82 -45.32 -35.18
N VAL A 555 22.96 -45.50 -33.87
CA VAL A 555 23.25 -46.80 -33.24
C VAL A 555 22.05 -47.75 -33.35
N ALA A 556 20.81 -47.23 -33.31
CA ALA A 556 19.59 -48.02 -33.51
C ALA A 556 19.34 -48.43 -34.99
N SER A 557 19.95 -47.75 -35.97
CA SER A 557 19.70 -47.98 -37.41
C SER A 557 20.89 -48.56 -38.20
N GLY A 558 22.04 -48.78 -37.57
CA GLY A 558 23.19 -49.47 -38.17
C GLY A 558 23.87 -48.71 -39.33
N LYS A 559 23.59 -47.42 -39.53
CA LYS A 559 24.27 -46.56 -40.51
C LYS A 559 25.07 -45.45 -39.82
N ALA A 560 26.32 -45.26 -40.26
CA ALA A 560 27.18 -44.16 -39.80
C ALA A 560 26.52 -42.80 -40.13
N PRO A 561 26.51 -41.83 -39.20
CA PRO A 561 25.80 -40.58 -39.39
C PRO A 561 26.56 -39.66 -40.35
N GLU A 562 25.89 -39.19 -41.42
CA GLU A 562 26.39 -38.12 -42.26
C GLU A 562 26.39 -36.77 -41.51
N PRO A 563 27.46 -35.97 -41.62
CA PRO A 563 27.53 -34.68 -40.96
C PRO A 563 26.59 -33.68 -41.66
N LYS A 564 25.47 -33.32 -41.01
CA LYS A 564 24.69 -32.16 -41.42
C LYS A 564 25.56 -30.91 -41.31
N LYS A 565 25.79 -30.26 -42.45
CA LYS A 565 26.55 -29.00 -42.57
C LYS A 565 25.96 -27.95 -41.64
N MET A 566 26.82 -27.37 -40.81
CA MET A 566 26.52 -26.23 -39.97
C MET A 566 26.03 -25.08 -40.86
N ASP A 567 24.90 -24.46 -40.48
CA ASP A 567 24.24 -23.43 -41.28
C ASP A 567 25.16 -22.21 -41.47
N ILE A 568 25.63 -22.03 -42.70
CA ILE A 568 26.63 -21.02 -43.08
C ILE A 568 26.07 -19.61 -42.84
N GLY A 569 24.75 -19.43 -42.89
CA GLY A 569 24.08 -18.16 -42.62
C GLY A 569 24.25 -17.67 -41.17
N THR A 570 24.18 -18.56 -40.19
CA THR A 570 24.38 -18.21 -38.77
C THR A 570 25.86 -17.94 -38.47
N VAL A 571 26.77 -18.70 -39.08
CA VAL A 571 28.23 -18.52 -38.91
C VAL A 571 28.73 -17.25 -39.61
N ALA A 572 28.19 -16.92 -40.78
CA ALA A 572 28.52 -15.70 -41.52
C ALA A 572 27.97 -14.43 -40.83
N ALA A 573 26.75 -14.46 -40.31
CA ALA A 573 26.19 -13.33 -39.55
C ALA A 573 26.98 -13.03 -38.26
N ILE A 574 27.48 -14.07 -37.57
CA ILE A 574 28.39 -13.92 -36.42
C ILE A 574 29.77 -13.41 -36.89
N GLY A 575 30.29 -13.92 -38.01
CA GLY A 575 31.58 -13.52 -38.57
C GLY A 575 31.65 -12.06 -39.01
N VAL A 576 30.59 -11.53 -39.61
CA VAL A 576 30.52 -10.12 -40.06
C VAL A 576 30.34 -9.17 -38.86
N ALA A 577 29.53 -9.54 -37.86
CA ALA A 577 29.39 -8.75 -36.63
C ALA A 577 30.71 -8.69 -35.82
N VAL A 578 31.42 -9.81 -35.72
CA VAL A 578 32.75 -9.87 -35.06
C VAL A 578 33.81 -9.15 -35.90
N GLY A 579 33.77 -9.24 -37.22
CA GLY A 579 34.69 -8.54 -38.13
C GLY A 579 34.57 -7.01 -38.05
N GLY A 580 33.34 -6.48 -37.96
CA GLY A 580 33.09 -5.05 -37.77
C GLY A 580 33.60 -4.52 -36.42
N ILE A 581 33.41 -5.30 -35.34
CA ILE A 581 33.94 -4.99 -34.01
C ILE A 581 35.48 -5.05 -34.01
N SER A 582 36.07 -6.01 -34.72
CA SER A 582 37.52 -6.17 -34.85
C SER A 582 38.16 -4.98 -35.60
N ALA A 583 37.54 -4.52 -36.69
CA ALA A 583 37.99 -3.37 -37.45
C ALA A 583 37.86 -2.07 -36.62
N ALA A 584 36.73 -1.87 -35.93
CA ALA A 584 36.53 -0.73 -35.05
C ALA A 584 37.52 -0.72 -33.87
N LEU A 585 37.75 -1.87 -33.24
CA LEU A 585 38.78 -2.04 -32.20
C LEU A 585 40.18 -1.78 -32.76
N GLY A 586 40.52 -2.29 -33.94
CA GLY A 586 41.81 -2.04 -34.57
C GLY A 586 42.05 -0.56 -34.85
N THR A 587 41.01 0.15 -35.30
CA THR A 587 41.06 1.60 -35.55
C THR A 587 41.22 2.37 -34.23
N PHE A 588 40.47 2.00 -33.20
CA PHE A 588 40.54 2.59 -31.87
C PHE A 588 41.91 2.36 -31.20
N VAL A 589 42.44 1.14 -31.29
CA VAL A 589 43.76 0.76 -30.79
C VAL A 589 44.85 1.53 -31.54
N GLY A 590 44.73 1.69 -32.85
CA GLY A 590 45.64 2.52 -33.65
C GLY A 590 45.65 4.00 -33.22
N VAL A 591 44.48 4.60 -33.03
CA VAL A 591 44.34 5.98 -32.52
C VAL A 591 44.89 6.11 -31.10
N PHE A 592 44.62 5.11 -30.25
CA PHE A 592 45.05 5.10 -28.85
C PHE A 592 46.59 5.00 -28.71
N PHE A 593 47.24 4.14 -29.49
CA PHE A 593 48.70 4.08 -29.54
C PHE A 593 49.32 5.32 -30.20
N GLY A 594 48.58 5.98 -31.10
CA GLY A 594 48.98 7.25 -31.73
C GLY A 594 49.13 8.45 -30.78
N LEU A 595 48.57 8.39 -29.56
CA LEU A 595 48.62 9.47 -28.56
C LEU A 595 50.00 9.72 -27.93
N GLY A 596 50.98 8.83 -28.12
CA GLY A 596 52.34 9.05 -27.60
C GLY A 596 52.34 9.22 -26.08
N ALA A 597 53.02 10.26 -25.59
CA ALA A 597 53.16 10.58 -24.15
C ALA A 597 51.83 10.89 -23.44
N TRP A 598 50.76 11.16 -24.20
CA TRP A 598 49.42 11.44 -23.67
C TRP A 598 48.59 10.18 -23.42
N MET A 599 49.12 8.98 -23.67
CA MET A 599 48.43 7.71 -23.48
C MET A 599 47.82 7.51 -22.07
N PRO A 600 48.48 7.89 -20.96
CA PRO A 600 47.84 7.83 -19.62
C PRO A 600 46.58 8.70 -19.51
N LEU A 601 46.60 9.88 -20.13
CA LEU A 601 45.43 10.78 -20.19
C LEU A 601 44.34 10.21 -21.09
N GLY A 602 44.69 9.52 -22.17
CA GLY A 602 43.76 8.76 -23.01
C GLY A 602 43.01 7.67 -22.23
N LEU A 603 43.71 6.91 -21.37
CA LEU A 603 43.07 5.90 -20.50
C LEU A 603 42.10 6.53 -19.50
N ILE A 604 42.50 7.63 -18.86
CA ILE A 604 41.64 8.37 -17.95
C ILE A 604 40.41 8.91 -18.70
N ALA A 605 40.58 9.42 -19.91
CA ALA A 605 39.49 9.93 -20.74
C ALA A 605 38.49 8.82 -21.12
N ILE A 606 38.95 7.64 -21.50
CA ILE A 606 38.08 6.48 -21.79
C ILE A 606 37.32 6.05 -20.53
N LEU A 607 38.03 5.93 -19.40
CA LEU A 607 37.44 5.54 -18.13
C LEU A 607 36.36 6.53 -17.68
N LEU A 608 36.59 7.83 -17.86
CA LEU A 608 35.60 8.89 -17.61
C LEU A 608 34.48 8.91 -18.65
N LEU A 609 34.72 8.56 -19.91
CA LEU A 609 33.67 8.48 -20.93
C LEU A 609 32.69 7.34 -20.64
N ILE A 610 33.19 6.22 -20.13
CA ILE A 610 32.37 5.07 -19.73
C ILE A 610 31.62 5.34 -18.41
N SER A 611 32.32 5.84 -17.38
CA SER A 611 31.75 5.98 -16.03
C SER A 611 31.10 7.34 -15.77
N GLY A 612 31.58 8.40 -16.43
CA GLY A 612 31.18 9.79 -16.25
C GLY A 612 29.68 10.04 -16.39
N PRO A 613 29.02 9.59 -17.48
CA PRO A 613 27.57 9.76 -17.63
C PRO A 613 26.79 9.15 -16.46
N SER A 614 27.17 7.95 -16.01
CA SER A 614 26.52 7.27 -14.87
C SER A 614 26.76 8.01 -13.55
N MET A 615 27.96 8.52 -13.32
CA MET A 615 28.26 9.35 -12.15
C MET A 615 27.49 10.67 -12.14
N ILE A 616 27.35 11.34 -13.29
CA ILE A 616 26.60 12.59 -13.43
C ILE A 616 25.12 12.34 -13.14
N ILE A 617 24.52 11.30 -13.74
CA ILE A 617 23.13 10.91 -13.49
C ILE A 617 22.92 10.57 -12.02
N ALA A 618 23.83 9.79 -11.41
CA ALA A 618 23.77 9.49 -10.00
C ALA A 618 23.85 10.77 -9.15
N TRP A 619 24.83 11.64 -9.41
CA TRP A 619 24.97 12.91 -8.70
C TRP A 619 23.71 13.79 -8.79
N LEU A 620 23.09 13.88 -9.98
CA LEU A 620 21.82 14.59 -10.18
C LEU A 620 20.68 13.95 -9.39
N LYS A 621 20.49 12.63 -9.50
CA LYS A 621 19.43 11.91 -8.79
C LYS A 621 19.58 11.99 -7.27
N LEU A 622 20.81 11.83 -6.75
CA LEU A 622 21.12 11.90 -5.33
C LEU A 622 20.79 13.26 -4.71
N ARG A 623 20.99 14.35 -5.46
CA ARG A 623 20.64 15.71 -5.01
C ARG A 623 19.14 16.03 -5.13
N GLN A 624 18.40 15.22 -5.89
CA GLN A 624 16.98 15.37 -6.12
C GLN A 624 16.15 14.35 -5.32
N ARG A 625 16.75 13.60 -4.39
CA ARG A 625 16.02 12.71 -3.49
C ARG A 625 15.04 13.52 -2.66
N ASN A 626 13.79 13.07 -2.62
CA ASN A 626 12.70 13.76 -1.93
C ASN A 626 11.86 12.77 -1.13
N LEU A 627 11.59 13.10 0.13
CA LEU A 627 10.72 12.34 1.02
C LEU A 627 9.25 12.43 0.61
N GLY A 628 8.82 13.52 -0.04
CA GLY A 628 7.42 13.78 -0.42
C GLY A 628 6.71 12.57 -1.04
N PRO A 629 7.19 12.03 -2.19
CA PRO A 629 6.55 10.89 -2.83
C PRO A 629 6.50 9.60 -1.99
N ILE A 630 7.37 9.45 -0.98
CA ILE A 630 7.35 8.30 -0.05
C ILE A 630 6.21 8.47 0.95
N LEU A 631 5.98 9.68 1.46
CA LEU A 631 4.91 9.93 2.43
C LEU A 631 3.55 10.13 1.75
N ASP A 632 3.50 10.77 0.58
CA ASP A 632 2.27 10.93 -0.20
C ASP A 632 1.64 9.57 -0.53
N ALA A 633 2.49 8.56 -0.72
CA ALA A 633 2.10 7.18 -0.96
C ALA A 633 1.45 6.51 0.27
N ASN A 634 1.68 7.06 1.47
CA ASN A 634 1.06 6.65 2.74
C ASN A 634 -0.07 7.59 3.17
N GLY A 635 -0.64 8.38 2.26
CA GLY A 635 -1.80 9.24 2.53
C GLY A 635 -1.48 10.59 3.17
N TRP A 636 -0.20 10.97 3.23
CA TRP A 636 0.19 12.34 3.55
C TRP A 636 -0.08 13.26 2.35
N ALA A 637 -0.16 14.57 2.61
CA ALA A 637 -0.04 15.58 1.56
C ALA A 637 1.18 16.44 1.86
N VAL A 638 2.36 16.00 1.40
CA VAL A 638 3.62 16.72 1.63
C VAL A 638 3.67 17.93 0.70
N ASN A 639 3.80 19.12 1.30
CA ASN A 639 3.80 20.39 0.59
C ASN A 639 5.21 20.96 0.39
N THR A 640 6.20 20.53 1.18
CA THR A 640 7.58 20.99 1.04
C THR A 640 8.44 20.07 0.16
N GLN A 641 9.49 20.64 -0.44
CA GLN A 641 10.56 19.84 -1.05
C GLN A 641 11.44 19.25 0.05
N ALA A 642 10.95 18.21 0.73
CA ALA A 642 11.62 17.51 1.81
C ALA A 642 12.85 16.72 1.30
N LYS A 643 13.92 17.45 0.97
CA LYS A 643 15.11 16.96 0.28
C LYS A 643 15.99 16.11 1.19
N ILE A 644 16.41 14.96 0.67
CA ILE A 644 17.40 14.09 1.30
C ILE A 644 18.74 14.32 0.59
N ASN A 645 19.49 15.32 1.04
CA ASN A 645 20.82 15.60 0.49
C ASN A 645 21.83 14.49 0.85
N ILE A 646 23.03 14.52 0.26
CA ILE A 646 24.02 13.44 0.44
C ILE A 646 24.49 13.29 1.90
N PRO A 647 24.89 14.36 2.64
CA PRO A 647 25.25 14.23 4.05
C PRO A 647 24.15 13.64 4.92
N PHE A 648 22.92 14.12 4.76
CA PHE A 648 21.77 13.62 5.50
C PHE A 648 21.37 12.20 5.08
N GLY A 649 21.47 11.87 3.80
CA GLY A 649 21.32 10.49 3.33
C GLY A 649 22.31 9.53 3.99
N ARG A 650 23.54 9.96 4.28
CA ARG A 650 24.51 9.13 5.01
C ARG A 650 24.16 8.96 6.48
N SER A 651 23.43 9.88 7.11
CA SER A 651 22.96 9.68 8.49
C SER A 651 21.77 8.72 8.55
N LEU A 652 20.96 8.63 7.49
CA LEU A 652 19.80 7.72 7.39
C LEU A 652 20.18 6.26 7.05
N THR A 653 21.37 6.02 6.50
CA THR A 653 21.90 4.65 6.29
C THR A 653 23.34 4.60 6.77
N LYS A 654 23.56 3.96 7.93
CA LYS A 654 24.88 3.85 8.55
C LYS A 654 25.51 2.51 8.19
N ARG A 655 26.80 2.51 7.84
CA ARG A 655 27.58 1.30 7.55
C ARG A 655 28.32 0.83 8.79
N ALA A 656 28.57 -0.47 8.87
CA ALA A 656 29.43 -1.03 9.91
C ALA A 656 30.83 -0.41 9.84
N ILE A 657 31.21 0.28 10.91
CA ILE A 657 32.55 0.81 11.12
C ILE A 657 33.07 0.13 12.38
N LEU A 658 34.34 -0.29 12.36
CA LEU A 658 34.95 -0.85 13.57
C LEU A 658 35.08 0.25 14.64
N PRO A 659 34.81 -0.08 15.92
CA PRO A 659 34.97 0.88 17.01
C PRO A 659 36.40 1.49 17.03
N PRO A 660 36.56 2.77 17.41
CA PRO A 660 37.87 3.37 17.59
C PRO A 660 38.75 2.53 18.52
N GLY A 661 40.02 2.34 18.16
CA GLY A 661 40.97 1.50 18.92
C GLY A 661 40.93 0.00 18.59
N SER A 662 40.06 -0.45 17.68
CA SER A 662 40.05 -1.85 17.21
C SER A 662 41.35 -2.20 16.49
N GLN A 663 42.00 -3.29 16.90
CA GLN A 663 43.12 -3.89 16.20
C GLN A 663 42.61 -4.96 15.21
N ARG A 664 43.20 -5.02 14.01
CA ARG A 664 42.89 -6.04 13.00
C ARG A 664 44.06 -6.99 12.87
N ASP A 665 43.82 -8.27 13.06
CA ASP A 665 44.73 -9.28 12.55
C ASP A 665 44.56 -9.34 11.02
N LEU A 666 45.66 -9.24 10.29
CA LEU A 666 45.68 -9.29 8.82
C LEU A 666 45.90 -10.71 8.30
N THR A 667 46.07 -11.68 9.20
CA THR A 667 46.29 -13.09 8.88
C THR A 667 44.94 -13.77 8.67
N ASP A 668 44.52 -13.91 7.42
CA ASP A 668 43.30 -14.66 7.05
C ASP A 668 43.68 -16.11 6.67
N PRO A 669 43.31 -17.12 7.48
CA PRO A 669 43.64 -18.52 7.25
C PRO A 669 42.94 -19.13 6.03
N TYR A 670 41.87 -18.48 5.52
CA TYR A 670 41.13 -18.92 4.33
C TYR A 670 41.28 -17.95 3.17
N ALA A 671 42.26 -17.03 3.23
CA ALA A 671 42.55 -16.14 2.13
C ALA A 671 42.81 -16.96 0.86
N GLU A 672 41.94 -16.81 -0.14
CA GLU A 672 42.17 -17.42 -1.44
C GLU A 672 43.54 -16.97 -1.95
N SER A 673 44.39 -17.96 -2.27
CA SER A 673 45.71 -17.72 -2.85
C SER A 673 45.53 -17.12 -4.24
N ASN A 674 45.33 -15.81 -4.27
CA ASN A 674 45.29 -15.01 -5.46
C ASN A 674 46.68 -14.90 -6.10
N LYS A 675 47.68 -15.69 -5.68
CA LYS A 675 49.03 -15.66 -6.23
C LYS A 675 49.03 -15.82 -7.75
N GLY A 676 48.20 -16.71 -8.31
CA GLY A 676 48.09 -16.87 -9.77
C GLY A 676 47.48 -15.64 -10.47
N ARG A 677 46.36 -15.14 -9.96
CA ARG A 677 45.69 -13.93 -10.49
C ARG A 677 46.55 -12.68 -10.34
N ASN A 678 47.15 -12.50 -9.17
CA ASN A 678 48.01 -11.38 -8.86
C ASN A 678 49.30 -11.46 -9.67
N LEU A 679 49.92 -12.64 -9.80
CA LEU A 679 51.06 -12.83 -10.70
C LEU A 679 50.69 -12.53 -12.15
N PHE A 680 49.51 -12.95 -12.61
CA PHE A 680 49.02 -12.64 -13.96
C PHE A 680 48.76 -11.14 -14.17
N VAL A 681 48.09 -10.47 -13.23
CA VAL A 681 47.85 -9.03 -13.28
C VAL A 681 49.14 -8.24 -13.15
N THR A 682 50.03 -8.62 -12.23
CA THR A 682 51.36 -8.04 -12.09
C THR A 682 52.18 -8.26 -13.35
N ALA A 683 52.16 -9.45 -13.95
CA ALA A 683 52.82 -9.71 -15.22
C ALA A 683 52.24 -8.84 -16.34
N LEU A 684 50.91 -8.68 -16.42
CA LEU A 684 50.29 -7.76 -17.39
C LEU A 684 50.68 -6.31 -17.16
N ILE A 685 50.75 -5.84 -15.91
CA ILE A 685 51.19 -4.49 -15.58
C ILE A 685 52.67 -4.32 -15.94
N VAL A 686 53.52 -5.29 -15.63
CA VAL A 686 54.95 -5.28 -15.95
C VAL A 686 55.16 -5.32 -17.46
N ILE A 687 54.45 -6.17 -18.20
CA ILE A 687 54.49 -6.22 -19.66
C ILE A 687 54.01 -4.89 -20.24
N GLY A 688 52.92 -4.31 -19.72
CA GLY A 688 52.43 -3.00 -20.14
C GLY A 688 53.43 -1.88 -19.87
N LEU A 689 54.09 -1.90 -18.71
CA LEU A 689 55.16 -0.95 -18.36
C LEU A 689 56.38 -1.13 -19.27
N LEU A 690 56.84 -2.36 -19.50
CA LEU A 690 57.96 -2.65 -20.38
C LEU A 690 57.64 -2.26 -21.83
N ALA A 691 56.43 -2.55 -22.30
CA ALA A 691 55.95 -2.11 -23.62
C ALA A 691 55.89 -0.58 -23.71
N GLY A 692 55.45 0.11 -22.65
CA GLY A 692 55.49 1.57 -22.57
C GLY A 692 56.92 2.13 -22.58
N LEU A 693 57.82 1.57 -21.76
CA LEU A 693 59.24 1.96 -21.70
C LEU A 693 59.96 1.70 -23.04
N TRP A 694 59.59 0.63 -23.75
CA TRP A 694 60.08 0.34 -25.11
C TRP A 694 59.52 1.34 -26.11
N TYR A 695 58.21 1.63 -26.03
CA TYR A 695 57.54 2.57 -26.92
C TYR A 695 58.15 3.97 -26.84
N PHE A 696 58.48 4.46 -25.65
CA PHE A 696 59.15 5.75 -25.44
C PHE A 696 60.68 5.73 -25.59
N GLY A 697 61.28 4.59 -25.95
CA GLY A 697 62.73 4.45 -26.13
C GLY A 697 63.56 4.57 -24.84
N LEU A 698 62.93 4.44 -23.67
CA LEU A 698 63.63 4.42 -22.40
C LEU A 698 64.40 3.11 -22.19
N LEU A 699 63.87 1.99 -22.72
CA LEU A 699 64.59 0.71 -22.74
C LEU A 699 65.79 0.72 -23.69
N HIS A 700 65.80 1.57 -24.73
CA HIS A 700 66.95 1.73 -25.63
C HIS A 700 68.14 2.46 -25.00
N LYS A 701 67.93 3.15 -23.87
CA LYS A 701 69.01 3.78 -23.09
C LYS A 701 69.72 2.79 -22.16
N VAL A 702 69.19 1.57 -22.03
CA VAL A 702 69.78 0.53 -21.18
C VAL A 702 70.84 -0.23 -22.00
N PRO A 703 72.10 -0.30 -21.54
CA PRO A 703 73.19 -0.96 -22.26
C PRO A 703 72.85 -2.42 -22.60
N GLY A 704 73.03 -2.82 -23.87
CA GLY A 704 72.81 -4.18 -24.36
C GLY A 704 71.35 -4.56 -24.67
N VAL A 705 70.37 -3.78 -24.19
CA VAL A 705 68.93 -4.03 -24.45
C VAL A 705 68.44 -3.22 -25.66
N GLY A 706 68.95 -2.00 -25.84
CA GLY A 706 68.59 -1.15 -26.98
C GLY A 706 69.03 -1.69 -28.34
N ASP A 707 70.11 -2.49 -28.38
CA ASP A 707 70.72 -2.97 -29.63
C ASP A 707 69.92 -4.11 -30.27
N VAL A 708 69.06 -4.79 -29.51
CA VAL A 708 68.29 -5.97 -29.94
C VAL A 708 66.82 -5.62 -30.21
N LEU A 709 66.34 -4.51 -29.66
CA LEU A 709 64.93 -4.12 -29.76
C LEU A 709 64.66 -3.25 -30.99
N PRO A 710 63.67 -3.57 -31.83
CA PRO A 710 63.32 -2.72 -32.96
C PRO A 710 62.82 -1.36 -32.48
N ASN A 711 63.12 -0.30 -33.24
CA ASN A 711 62.63 1.05 -32.92
C ASN A 711 61.10 1.09 -32.98
N SER A 712 60.47 1.60 -31.92
CA SER A 712 59.04 1.84 -31.86
C SER A 712 58.60 2.88 -32.90
N GLY A 713 57.30 2.95 -33.21
CA GLY A 713 56.75 3.98 -34.09
C GLY A 713 57.01 5.41 -33.60
N TYR A 714 57.01 5.62 -32.28
CA TYR A 714 57.36 6.90 -31.66
C TYR A 714 58.85 7.24 -31.86
N MET A 715 59.75 6.28 -31.62
CA MET A 715 61.20 6.48 -31.81
C MET A 715 61.57 6.71 -33.27
N LYS A 716 60.90 6.05 -34.22
CA LYS A 716 61.08 6.28 -35.66
C LYS A 716 60.68 7.71 -36.04
N LYS A 717 59.52 8.17 -35.59
CA LYS A 717 59.07 9.57 -35.79
C LYS A 717 60.01 10.58 -35.13
N GLN A 718 60.52 10.29 -33.94
CA GLN A 718 61.46 11.18 -33.25
C GLN A 718 62.82 11.22 -33.97
N ALA A 719 63.33 10.10 -34.45
CA ALA A 719 64.56 10.04 -35.24
C ALA A 719 64.40 10.75 -36.59
N GLU A 720 63.25 10.64 -37.24
CA GLU A 720 62.91 11.36 -38.47
C GLU A 720 62.81 12.86 -38.22
N LYS A 721 62.17 13.28 -37.12
CA LYS A 721 62.14 14.68 -36.69
C LYS A 721 63.53 15.24 -36.43
N VAL A 722 64.41 14.52 -35.73
CA VAL A 722 65.80 14.95 -35.50
C VAL A 722 66.58 15.06 -36.82
N LYS A 723 66.35 14.15 -37.79
CA LYS A 723 66.93 14.25 -39.14
C LYS A 723 66.43 15.49 -39.89
N LEU A 724 65.14 15.78 -39.81
CA LEU A 724 64.53 16.97 -40.41
C LEU A 724 65.03 18.26 -39.75
N GLU A 725 65.15 18.31 -38.43
CA GLU A 725 65.72 19.44 -37.69
C GLU A 725 67.18 19.69 -38.08
N LYS A 726 67.97 18.63 -38.24
CA LYS A 726 69.35 18.73 -38.74
C LYS A 726 69.39 19.21 -40.19
N ALA A 727 68.52 18.67 -41.06
CA ALA A 727 68.44 19.11 -42.45
C ALA A 727 68.05 20.59 -42.57
N VAL A 728 67.15 21.08 -41.71
CA VAL A 728 66.82 22.50 -41.61
C VAL A 728 68.02 23.33 -41.13
N ALA A 729 68.75 22.86 -40.11
CA ALA A 729 69.93 23.56 -39.60
C ALA A 729 71.05 23.64 -40.67
N ASP A 730 71.31 22.55 -41.38
CA ASP A 730 72.31 22.48 -42.45
C ASP A 730 71.90 23.35 -43.65
N ALA A 731 70.62 23.32 -44.05
CA ALA A 731 70.09 24.18 -45.11
C ALA A 731 70.12 25.67 -44.73
N LYS A 732 69.87 25.99 -43.44
CA LYS A 732 69.93 27.35 -42.92
C LYS A 732 71.36 27.88 -42.94
N ALA A 733 72.32 27.09 -42.49
CA ALA A 733 73.73 27.44 -42.54
C ALA A 733 74.23 27.65 -43.99
N ALA A 734 73.76 26.82 -44.93
CA ALA A 734 74.09 26.98 -46.35
C ALA A 734 73.48 28.26 -46.96
N ALA A 735 72.22 28.57 -46.63
CA ALA A 735 71.55 29.80 -47.10
C ALA A 735 72.17 31.07 -46.48
N GLU A 736 72.64 31.04 -45.23
CA GLU A 736 73.34 32.15 -44.58
C GLU A 736 74.72 32.40 -45.19
N ALA A 737 75.42 31.36 -45.66
CA ALA A 737 76.72 31.48 -46.32
C ALA A 737 76.65 32.10 -47.73
N LYS A 738 75.49 32.02 -48.41
CA LYS A 738 75.24 32.58 -49.76
C LYS A 738 73.81 33.14 -49.87
N PRO A 739 73.57 34.36 -49.36
CA PRO A 739 72.22 34.91 -49.21
C PRO A 739 71.48 35.22 -50.52
N ASP A 740 72.21 35.40 -51.63
CA ASP A 740 71.65 35.73 -52.94
C ASP A 740 71.34 34.49 -53.81
N ASP A 741 71.60 33.28 -53.31
CA ASP A 741 71.32 32.02 -54.02
C ASP A 741 69.88 31.56 -53.77
N ALA A 742 69.01 31.82 -54.76
CA ALA A 742 67.60 31.49 -54.71
C ALA A 742 67.32 29.98 -54.55
N ALA A 743 68.23 29.10 -54.99
CA ALA A 743 68.05 27.65 -54.87
C ALA A 743 68.27 27.18 -53.42
N LEU A 744 69.23 27.78 -52.70
CA LEU A 744 69.48 27.48 -51.29
C LEU A 744 68.34 27.97 -50.39
N LYS A 745 67.76 29.11 -50.73
CA LYS A 745 66.58 29.65 -50.02
C LYS A 745 65.34 28.75 -50.20
N ALA A 746 65.10 28.28 -51.43
CA ALA A 746 64.02 27.33 -51.70
C ALA A 746 64.22 25.98 -50.97
N ALA A 747 65.47 25.49 -50.88
CA ALA A 747 65.78 24.26 -50.15
C ALA A 747 65.56 24.41 -48.63
N LEU A 748 65.86 25.57 -48.05
CA LEU A 748 65.56 25.89 -46.65
C LEU A 748 64.05 25.93 -46.40
N ASP A 749 63.27 26.58 -47.27
CA ASP A 749 61.82 26.65 -47.15
C ASP A 749 61.17 25.25 -47.28
N GLU A 750 61.65 24.41 -48.19
CA GLU A 750 61.18 23.03 -48.33
C GLU A 750 61.52 22.17 -47.10
N ALA A 751 62.72 22.32 -46.53
CA ALA A 751 63.12 21.63 -45.32
C ALA A 751 62.29 22.07 -44.10
N MET A 752 62.04 23.39 -43.96
CA MET A 752 61.18 23.93 -42.89
C MET A 752 59.75 23.43 -43.03
N LYS A 753 59.21 23.39 -44.25
CA LYS A 753 57.88 22.85 -44.54
C LYS A 753 57.78 21.36 -44.15
N LYS A 754 58.74 20.53 -44.53
CA LYS A 754 58.77 19.10 -44.14
C LYS A 754 58.89 18.92 -42.62
N LEU A 755 59.61 19.80 -41.93
CA LEU A 755 59.69 19.78 -40.47
C LEU A 755 58.36 20.20 -39.83
N GLU A 756 57.66 21.19 -40.36
CA GLU A 756 56.31 21.57 -39.92
C GLU A 756 55.28 20.45 -40.14
N GLU A 757 55.33 19.76 -41.27
CA GLU A 757 54.46 18.61 -41.56
C GLU A 757 54.73 17.40 -40.64
N SER A 758 55.90 17.33 -40.01
CA SER A 758 56.31 16.24 -39.11
C SER A 758 56.01 16.48 -37.62
N LYS A 759 55.75 17.74 -37.23
CA LYS A 759 55.40 18.13 -35.86
C LYS A 759 53.95 17.80 -35.56
#